data_AF-A0AAV8CPI4-F1
#
_entry.id   AF-A0AAV8CPI4-F1
#
_cell.length_a   1.000
_cell.length_b   1.000
_cell.length_c   1.000
_cell.angle_alpha   90.00
_cell.angle_beta   90.00
_cell.angle_gamma   90.00
#
_symmetry.space_group_name_H-M   'P 1'
#
loop_
_entity.id
_entity.type
_entity.pdbx_description
1 polymer ?
#
loop_
_entity_poly.entity_id
_entity_poly.type
_entity_poly.pdbx_seq_one_letter_code
_entity_poly.pdbx_strand_id
1 'polypeptide(L)'
;MESLVNFVVGKLGDMIVKEAQFLGGVGNQVEWVKTELIRIKCCLKDADTKRRKGGEQAELIQNWLNELRDVAYRIEDAIDTFDVEIEDNRQEHSSSFSHKFRTFFHMTKKVPGLHKLGKELGEIQHVLEGIFKSRVDYGIEVQQQDTGRGRSQADELPMRSKAYLDVDESKIVGFDDDKNKVLNLLLNSEEIPRRVVITIVGPGGLGKTTLARMVYERVKANFEYHIMLPVSQQYNLADLVRQMLNEKEMDLDSIIIPKLKSFLSGKKYLIILDDVWEVRLWEQLKDALPNTNNGSRVMITSRSTDVAPVDPKIPPHKLNFLNDEQSLTLLLKEALSYQELDEKCPKDLLELADALSKKCYGLPLALKVLGGILSKKDQTYHDWKNVLDTMDWYSEKGENCMNILAMSYEDMPFYLKPCFLHLASFPEDYEIDVSCLIRMWVAERIIPPNDKKTMEETAEDSLQQLFERNMVQLSLSPYDIYLRTCRVHDLLRELAMHEAQKINFVTIFGNPQDVNHSHRVTRRASIQSDGDEFIKHIGPKTRSLLLFSNYKMIDHCRITNSLNFPEFRLLRVLEIEEVRNMELRELDQLIHLKYVAIKNCQNFKLHIESSLGRLKNLETFDLRATSLIGDFDKAGLWTIGALRHVRTSALSDSWELPFNANLRNLQTLETVKLSKEWHKDDQLPCLNNLRTLSLHIRKTSSDANVLLLGTLPYLLSLEIDSVVIPKEIVYPTALPEYHNLQSLHLIGSWHKGVRLEERLFPQHLVELTLCQSFLGQDPMPELGKLQSLKTLKLKGCVLDNGRHMICLAGFPALQTIDVSNLLDVDLLRVETGVMPKLKNLRKPGKYQRERVMDLMVELPPELQHLNADD
;
A
#
# COMPACT_ATOMS: atom_id res chain seq x y z
N MET A 1 -7.81 -0.93 20.50
CA MET A 1 -7.97 -0.61 21.95
C MET A 1 -6.73 -1.00 22.76
N GLU A 2 -6.24 -2.24 22.66
CA GLU A 2 -5.06 -2.69 23.42
C GLU A 2 -3.80 -1.83 23.19
N SER A 3 -3.46 -1.52 21.93
CA SER A 3 -2.30 -0.65 21.62
C SER A 3 -2.46 0.76 22.22
N LEU A 4 -3.67 1.33 22.15
CA LEU A 4 -4.01 2.62 22.77
C LEU A 4 -3.82 2.56 24.30
N VAL A 5 -4.35 1.53 24.96
CA VAL A 5 -4.23 1.37 26.42
C VAL A 5 -2.77 1.26 26.84
N ASN A 6 -1.95 0.48 26.11
CA ASN A 6 -0.51 0.37 26.37
C ASN A 6 0.20 1.72 26.27
N PHE A 7 -0.12 2.49 25.23
CA PHE A 7 0.44 3.82 25.06
C PHE A 7 0.09 4.75 26.21
N VAL A 8 -1.20 4.81 26.58
CA VAL A 8 -1.68 5.69 27.65
C VAL A 8 -1.03 5.29 28.98
N VAL A 9 -0.95 3.99 29.30
CA VAL A 9 -0.26 3.49 30.50
C VAL A 9 1.21 3.90 30.52
N GLY A 10 1.91 3.78 29.37
CA GLY A 10 3.29 4.21 29.24
C GLY A 10 3.49 5.71 29.46
N LYS A 11 2.68 6.53 28.77
CA LYS A 11 2.71 8.01 28.92
C LYS A 11 2.41 8.44 30.35
N LEU A 12 1.38 7.89 30.98
CA LEU A 12 1.06 8.19 32.38
C LEU A 12 2.23 7.78 33.29
N GLY A 13 2.88 6.65 33.01
CA GLY A 13 4.13 6.24 33.66
C GLY A 13 5.24 7.29 33.56
N ASP A 14 5.52 7.79 32.35
CA ASP A 14 6.49 8.86 32.12
C ASP A 14 6.10 10.15 32.84
N MET A 15 4.81 10.46 32.92
CA MET A 15 4.29 11.64 33.61
C MET A 15 4.47 11.53 35.12
N ILE A 16 4.28 10.36 35.73
CA ILE A 16 4.57 10.13 37.16
C ILE A 16 6.05 10.39 37.47
N VAL A 17 6.95 9.89 36.61
CA VAL A 17 8.40 10.12 36.74
C VAL A 17 8.73 11.61 36.62
N LYS A 18 8.06 12.33 35.71
CA LYS A 18 8.23 13.78 35.53
C LYS A 18 7.59 14.60 36.64
N GLU A 19 6.47 14.16 37.22
CA GLU A 19 5.78 14.84 38.32
C GLU A 19 6.60 14.85 39.61
N ALA A 20 7.42 13.80 39.84
CA ALA A 20 8.44 13.84 40.88
C ALA A 20 9.43 15.02 40.73
N GLN A 21 9.51 15.64 39.55
CA GLN A 21 10.32 16.83 39.25
C GLN A 21 9.51 18.14 39.24
N PHE A 22 8.18 18.09 39.10
CA PHE A 22 7.29 19.26 39.04
C PHE A 22 6.33 19.23 40.23
N LEU A 23 6.68 19.95 41.31
CA LEU A 23 5.96 20.05 42.59
C LEU A 23 4.42 19.86 42.51
N GLY A 24 4.00 18.57 42.57
CA GLY A 24 2.77 17.96 43.07
C GLY A 24 1.40 18.55 42.70
N GLY A 25 0.50 17.69 42.18
CA GLY A 25 -0.95 17.94 42.24
C GLY A 25 -1.86 17.00 41.45
N VAL A 26 -1.31 16.19 40.54
CA VAL A 26 -2.08 15.31 39.64
C VAL A 26 -1.71 13.83 39.73
N GLY A 27 -0.71 13.49 40.53
CA GLY A 27 -0.08 12.17 40.54
C GLY A 27 -0.97 11.08 41.08
N ASN A 28 -1.84 11.40 42.04
CA ASN A 28 -2.83 10.46 42.52
C ASN A 28 -3.82 10.10 41.42
N GLN A 29 -4.30 11.07 40.64
CA GLN A 29 -5.20 10.85 39.50
C GLN A 29 -4.49 10.07 38.38
N VAL A 30 -3.25 10.44 38.05
CA VAL A 30 -2.45 9.79 37.00
C VAL A 30 -2.15 8.32 37.36
N GLU A 31 -1.70 8.05 38.59
CA GLU A 31 -1.42 6.68 39.07
C GLU A 31 -2.70 5.83 39.14
N TRP A 32 -3.81 6.42 39.57
CA TRP A 32 -5.11 5.74 39.59
C TRP A 32 -5.54 5.34 38.17
N VAL A 33 -5.56 6.29 37.23
CA VAL A 33 -5.97 6.03 35.83
C VAL A 33 -5.06 4.98 35.19
N LYS A 34 -3.75 5.05 35.44
CA LYS A 34 -2.78 4.07 34.96
C LYS A 34 -3.05 2.67 35.51
N THR A 35 -3.26 2.55 36.82
CA THR A 35 -3.58 1.28 37.48
C THR A 35 -4.85 0.68 36.89
N GLU A 36 -5.86 1.52 36.67
CA GLU A 36 -7.15 1.06 36.18
C GLU A 36 -7.08 0.64 34.70
N LEU A 37 -6.31 1.34 33.87
CA LEU A 37 -6.03 0.93 32.49
C LEU A 37 -5.30 -0.42 32.39
N ILE A 38 -4.38 -0.71 33.32
CA ILE A 38 -3.73 -2.03 33.41
C ILE A 38 -4.78 -3.12 33.70
N ARG A 39 -5.74 -2.84 34.60
CA ARG A 39 -6.86 -3.76 34.86
C ARG A 39 -7.75 -3.95 33.65
N ILE A 40 -8.09 -2.88 32.91
CA ILE A 40 -8.85 -2.95 31.66
C ILE A 40 -8.15 -3.90 30.68
N LYS A 41 -6.84 -3.71 30.48
CA LYS A 41 -6.04 -4.55 29.57
C LYS A 41 -6.18 -6.04 29.89
N CYS A 42 -6.16 -6.42 31.17
CA CYS A 42 -6.33 -7.81 31.59
C CYS A 42 -7.72 -8.40 31.29
N CYS A 43 -8.73 -7.54 31.09
CA CYS A 43 -10.12 -7.96 30.86
C CYS A 43 -10.50 -7.96 29.37
N LEU A 44 -9.77 -7.26 28.50
CA LEU A 44 -10.12 -7.11 27.07
C LEU A 44 -10.20 -8.45 26.34
N LYS A 45 -9.31 -9.41 26.65
CA LYS A 45 -9.31 -10.73 26.04
C LYS A 45 -10.52 -11.57 26.45
N ASP A 46 -10.88 -11.55 27.73
CA ASP A 46 -12.06 -12.26 28.25
C ASP A 46 -13.35 -11.66 27.68
N ALA A 47 -13.45 -10.33 27.65
CA ALA A 47 -14.58 -9.61 27.06
C ALA A 47 -14.75 -9.95 25.57
N ASP A 48 -13.67 -9.95 24.78
CA ASP A 48 -13.74 -10.33 23.36
C ASP A 48 -14.14 -11.80 23.18
N THR A 49 -13.61 -12.70 24.02
CA THR A 49 -13.96 -14.13 23.96
C THR A 49 -15.44 -14.36 24.29
N LYS A 50 -15.97 -13.70 25.32
CA LYS A 50 -17.38 -13.79 25.71
C LYS A 50 -18.30 -13.18 24.66
N ARG A 51 -17.92 -12.03 24.09
CA ARG A 51 -18.62 -11.43 22.95
C ARG A 51 -18.72 -12.41 21.77
N ARG A 52 -17.63 -13.10 21.42
CA ARG A 52 -17.60 -14.06 20.30
C ARG A 52 -18.45 -15.30 20.52
N LYS A 53 -18.65 -15.73 21.77
CA LYS A 53 -19.51 -16.88 22.10
C LYS A 53 -20.99 -16.60 21.86
N GLY A 54 -21.37 -15.34 21.59
CA GLY A 54 -22.75 -14.93 21.37
C GLY A 54 -23.61 -15.01 22.63
N GLY A 55 -24.90 -14.70 22.49
CA GLY A 55 -25.89 -14.72 23.57
C GLY A 55 -26.37 -13.33 24.03
N GLU A 56 -27.30 -13.31 24.98
CA GLU A 56 -28.01 -12.09 25.44
C GLU A 56 -27.08 -10.96 25.95
N GLN A 57 -25.86 -11.30 26.37
CA GLN A 57 -24.90 -10.33 26.91
C GLN A 57 -23.90 -9.77 25.88
N ALA A 58 -23.88 -10.29 24.65
CA ALA A 58 -22.87 -9.91 23.65
C ALA A 58 -22.96 -8.42 23.25
N GLU A 59 -24.18 -7.90 23.08
CA GLU A 59 -24.41 -6.48 22.79
C GLU A 59 -24.02 -5.57 23.97
N LEU A 60 -24.31 -6.00 25.20
CA LEU A 60 -23.93 -5.28 26.42
C LEU A 60 -22.40 -5.17 26.55
N ILE A 61 -21.69 -6.27 26.31
CA ILE A 61 -20.22 -6.29 26.31
C ILE A 61 -19.67 -5.38 25.19
N GLN A 62 -20.29 -5.36 24.01
CA GLN A 62 -19.89 -4.48 22.92
C GLN A 62 -20.07 -3.00 23.27
N ASN A 63 -21.19 -2.63 23.90
CA ASN A 63 -21.42 -1.26 24.38
C ASN A 63 -20.40 -0.86 25.45
N TRP A 64 -20.12 -1.75 26.41
CA TRP A 64 -19.09 -1.54 27.42
C TRP A 64 -17.70 -1.32 26.81
N LEU A 65 -17.32 -2.11 25.78
CA LEU A 65 -16.08 -1.91 25.05
C LEU A 65 -16.06 -0.56 24.31
N ASN A 66 -17.18 -0.12 23.74
CA ASN A 66 -17.27 1.19 23.09
C ASN A 66 -17.05 2.33 24.10
N GLU A 67 -17.68 2.27 25.28
CA GLU A 67 -17.48 3.27 26.34
C GLU A 67 -16.02 3.33 26.81
N LEU A 68 -15.39 2.16 27.02
CA LEU A 68 -13.97 2.09 27.39
C LEU A 68 -13.05 2.69 26.32
N ARG A 69 -13.34 2.48 25.04
CA ARG A 69 -12.59 3.07 23.94
C ARG A 69 -12.68 4.59 24.00
N ASP A 70 -13.88 5.12 24.19
CA ASP A 70 -14.13 6.57 24.17
C ASP A 70 -13.45 7.26 25.36
N VAL A 71 -13.42 6.59 26.53
CA VAL A 71 -12.63 7.06 27.68
C VAL A 71 -11.13 7.03 27.40
N ALA A 72 -10.60 5.94 26.84
CA ALA A 72 -9.18 5.85 26.50
C ALA A 72 -8.77 6.95 25.50
N TYR A 73 -9.66 7.26 24.55
CA TYR A 73 -9.50 8.39 23.64
C TYR A 73 -9.49 9.74 24.36
N ARG A 74 -10.40 9.94 25.32
CA ARG A 74 -10.43 11.19 26.11
C ARG A 74 -9.14 11.39 26.91
N ILE A 75 -8.58 10.32 27.50
CA ILE A 75 -7.30 10.39 28.21
C ILE A 75 -6.16 10.76 27.26
N GLU A 76 -6.09 10.11 26.11
CA GLU A 76 -5.07 10.39 25.10
C GLU A 76 -5.14 11.83 24.58
N ASP A 77 -6.34 12.36 24.36
CA ASP A 77 -6.55 13.74 23.95
C ASP A 77 -6.09 14.73 25.01
N ALA A 78 -6.38 14.46 26.28
CA ALA A 78 -5.97 15.30 27.41
C ALA A 78 -4.43 15.39 27.50
N ILE A 79 -3.74 14.24 27.42
CA ILE A 79 -2.28 14.15 27.47
C ILE A 79 -1.65 14.88 26.28
N ASP A 80 -2.12 14.61 25.06
CA ASP A 80 -1.50 15.18 23.87
C ASP A 80 -1.79 16.69 23.74
N THR A 81 -2.96 17.17 24.21
CA THR A 81 -3.28 18.60 24.28
C THR A 81 -2.36 19.30 25.28
N PHE A 82 -2.09 18.68 26.43
CA PHE A 82 -1.13 19.19 27.40
C PHE A 82 0.29 19.29 26.82
N ASP A 83 0.72 18.31 26.02
CA ASP A 83 2.01 18.36 25.30
C ASP A 83 2.08 19.56 24.34
N VAL A 84 0.98 19.87 23.62
CA VAL A 84 0.87 21.06 22.75
C VAL A 84 0.97 22.36 23.55
N GLU A 85 0.20 22.48 24.64
CA GLU A 85 0.21 23.67 25.51
C GLU A 85 1.61 23.92 26.09
N ILE A 86 2.37 22.87 26.44
CA ILE A 86 3.76 23.02 26.90
C ILE A 86 4.66 23.58 25.80
N GLU A 87 4.53 23.10 24.56
CA GLU A 87 5.40 23.55 23.47
C GLU A 87 5.09 24.99 23.06
N ASP A 88 3.82 25.39 22.99
CA ASP A 88 3.42 26.78 22.72
C ASP A 88 4.02 27.77 23.73
N ASN A 89 3.93 27.42 25.02
CA ASN A 89 4.49 28.23 26.11
C ASN A 89 6.03 28.38 26.04
N ARG A 90 6.74 27.48 25.33
CA ARG A 90 8.18 27.62 25.10
C ARG A 90 8.49 28.62 23.99
N GLN A 91 7.58 28.86 23.06
CA GLN A 91 7.81 29.68 21.87
C GLN A 91 7.66 31.17 22.12
N GLU A 92 6.65 31.59 22.90
CA GLU A 92 6.35 33.01 23.17
C GLU A 92 7.53 33.79 23.79
N HIS A 93 8.56 33.11 24.31
CA HIS A 93 9.67 33.73 25.02
C HIS A 93 11.07 33.37 24.50
N SER A 94 11.21 32.72 23.33
CA SER A 94 12.53 32.59 22.69
C SER A 94 13.06 33.93 22.13
N SER A 95 12.15 34.90 21.91
CA SER A 95 12.45 36.23 21.37
C SER A 95 12.76 37.30 22.41
N SER A 96 12.63 37.04 23.72
CA SER A 96 12.95 38.04 24.76
C SER A 96 13.09 37.39 26.14
N PHE A 97 14.32 37.35 26.68
CA PHE A 97 14.74 37.47 28.10
C PHE A 97 16.05 36.71 28.41
N SER A 98 16.80 37.23 29.37
CA SER A 98 18.12 36.72 29.79
C SER A 98 18.09 35.31 30.43
N HIS A 99 19.19 34.56 30.21
CA HIS A 99 19.38 33.13 30.49
C HIS A 99 19.21 32.70 31.97
N LYS A 100 19.19 33.64 32.94
CA LYS A 100 19.20 33.35 34.38
C LYS A 100 17.81 33.23 35.03
N PHE A 101 16.73 33.60 34.33
CA PHE A 101 15.35 33.55 34.87
C PHE A 101 14.48 32.41 34.28
N ARG A 102 15.01 31.59 33.35
CA ARG A 102 14.27 30.49 32.69
C ARG A 102 13.73 29.45 33.68
N THR A 103 14.53 29.02 34.64
CA THR A 103 14.22 27.83 35.46
C THR A 103 13.05 28.03 36.42
N PHE A 104 12.92 29.23 37.00
CA PHE A 104 11.87 29.54 37.97
C PHE A 104 10.52 29.84 37.28
N PHE A 105 10.54 30.53 36.13
CA PHE A 105 9.34 30.82 35.35
C PHE A 105 8.79 29.59 34.59
N HIS A 106 9.65 28.69 34.09
CA HIS A 106 9.22 27.44 33.45
C HIS A 106 8.44 26.50 34.40
N MET A 107 8.63 26.60 35.72
CA MET A 107 7.83 25.83 36.69
C MET A 107 6.46 26.48 36.93
N THR A 108 6.38 27.79 37.12
CA THR A 108 5.11 28.50 37.41
C THR A 108 4.10 28.50 36.25
N LYS A 109 4.56 28.49 34.98
CA LYS A 109 3.68 28.49 33.79
C LYS A 109 3.18 27.10 33.36
N LYS A 110 3.71 26.01 33.90
CA LYS A 110 3.18 24.64 33.70
C LYS A 110 1.99 24.33 34.59
N VAL A 111 1.80 25.10 35.66
CA VAL A 111 0.77 24.88 36.68
C VAL A 111 -0.65 24.98 36.10
N PRO A 112 -1.02 25.95 35.23
CA PRO A 112 -2.36 26.03 34.66
C PRO A 112 -2.69 24.83 33.75
N GLY A 113 -1.76 24.42 32.88
CA GLY A 113 -1.93 23.24 32.01
C GLY A 113 -2.01 21.93 32.82
N LEU A 114 -1.18 21.79 33.85
CA LEU A 114 -1.24 20.64 34.77
C LEU A 114 -2.56 20.61 35.55
N HIS A 115 -3.06 21.76 36.00
CA HIS A 115 -4.35 21.83 36.68
C HIS A 115 -5.51 21.45 35.74
N LYS A 116 -5.49 21.91 34.49
CA LYS A 116 -6.48 21.54 33.46
C LYS A 116 -6.45 20.04 33.17
N LEU A 117 -5.26 19.47 32.96
CA LEU A 117 -5.08 18.03 32.79
C LEU A 117 -5.59 17.25 34.01
N GLY A 118 -5.23 17.69 35.22
CA GLY A 118 -5.68 17.08 36.47
C GLY A 118 -7.20 17.09 36.63
N LYS A 119 -7.85 18.19 36.25
CA LYS A 119 -9.31 18.30 36.23
C LYS A 119 -9.93 17.33 35.22
N GLU A 120 -9.42 17.27 33.99
CA GLU A 120 -9.91 16.33 32.99
C GLU A 120 -9.73 14.87 33.40
N LEU A 121 -8.58 14.52 33.98
CA LEU A 121 -8.32 13.18 34.51
C LEU A 121 -9.23 12.84 35.70
N GLY A 122 -9.53 13.81 36.57
CA GLY A 122 -10.48 13.64 37.67
C GLY A 122 -11.92 13.39 37.18
N GLU A 123 -12.36 14.09 36.13
CA GLU A 123 -13.65 13.81 35.49
C GLU A 123 -13.69 12.43 34.82
N ILE A 124 -12.59 12.02 34.20
CA ILE A 124 -12.46 10.69 33.58
C ILE A 124 -12.50 9.58 34.65
N GLN A 125 -11.87 9.80 35.80
CA GLN A 125 -11.89 8.86 36.92
C GLN A 125 -13.33 8.55 37.35
N HIS A 126 -14.18 9.57 37.50
CA HIS A 126 -15.60 9.36 37.85
C HIS A 126 -16.37 8.56 36.80
N VAL A 127 -16.10 8.77 35.51
CA VAL A 127 -16.73 7.99 34.42
C VAL A 127 -16.25 6.53 34.44
N LEU A 128 -14.94 6.31 34.61
CA LEU A 128 -14.36 4.97 34.70
C LEU A 128 -14.93 4.17 35.86
N GLU A 129 -15.11 4.78 37.04
CA GLU A 129 -15.72 4.10 38.19
C GLU A 129 -17.13 3.57 37.90
N GLY A 130 -17.91 4.27 37.07
CA GLY A 130 -19.22 3.80 36.61
C GLY A 130 -19.12 2.59 35.68
N ILE A 131 -18.25 2.67 34.67
CA ILE A 131 -18.00 1.60 33.68
C ILE A 131 -17.44 0.34 34.35
N PHE A 132 -16.67 0.50 35.43
CA PHE A 132 -16.10 -0.63 36.16
C PHE A 132 -17.10 -1.38 37.02
N LYS A 133 -18.12 -0.70 37.56
CA LYS A 133 -19.18 -1.37 38.33
C LYS A 133 -20.01 -2.28 37.44
N SER A 134 -20.36 -1.83 36.23
CA SER A 134 -21.16 -2.61 35.27
C SER A 134 -20.46 -3.87 34.76
N ARG A 135 -19.12 -3.92 34.81
CA ARG A 135 -18.33 -5.11 34.44
C ARG A 135 -18.72 -6.37 35.23
N VAL A 136 -18.99 -6.22 36.53
CA VAL A 136 -19.39 -7.32 37.42
C VAL A 136 -20.76 -7.85 37.00
N ASP A 137 -21.67 -6.95 36.62
CA ASP A 137 -23.00 -7.29 36.13
C ASP A 137 -22.96 -8.07 34.80
N TYR A 138 -21.89 -7.90 34.01
CA TYR A 138 -21.64 -8.62 32.76
C TYR A 138 -20.77 -9.88 32.93
N GLY A 139 -20.40 -10.23 34.16
CA GLY A 139 -19.63 -11.43 34.48
C GLY A 139 -18.22 -11.47 33.86
N ILE A 140 -17.59 -10.33 33.55
CA ILE A 140 -16.24 -10.30 32.96
C ILE A 140 -15.19 -10.51 34.06
N GLU A 141 -14.36 -11.54 33.97
CA GLU A 141 -13.43 -11.94 35.04
C GLU A 141 -12.01 -11.39 34.83
N VAL A 142 -11.29 -11.09 35.93
CA VAL A 142 -9.89 -10.65 35.82
C VAL A 142 -9.08 -11.92 35.67
N GLN A 143 -8.51 -12.14 34.49
CA GLN A 143 -7.50 -13.17 34.35
C GLN A 143 -6.24 -12.72 35.11
N GLN A 144 -5.84 -13.46 36.13
CA GLN A 144 -4.51 -13.29 36.72
C GLN A 144 -3.50 -13.64 35.64
N GLN A 145 -2.60 -12.71 35.32
CA GLN A 145 -1.45 -13.06 34.49
C GLN A 145 -0.59 -14.02 35.30
N ASP A 146 -0.78 -15.32 35.07
CA ASP A 146 0.29 -16.27 35.34
C ASP A 146 1.50 -15.80 34.52
N THR A 147 2.62 -15.53 35.20
CA THR A 147 3.95 -15.45 34.59
C THR A 147 4.41 -16.81 34.02
N GLY A 148 3.51 -17.79 33.96
CA GLY A 148 3.66 -19.02 33.21
C GLY A 148 3.75 -18.70 31.72
N ARG A 149 4.81 -19.21 31.10
CA ARG A 149 4.98 -19.31 29.64
C ARG A 149 3.73 -19.94 29.01
N GLY A 150 2.73 -19.12 28.73
CA GLY A 150 1.68 -19.47 27.79
C GLY A 150 2.40 -19.74 26.48
N ARG A 151 2.34 -20.98 26.01
CA ARG A 151 2.63 -21.33 24.61
C ARG A 151 1.66 -20.49 23.77
N SER A 152 2.10 -19.28 23.44
CA SER A 152 1.75 -18.69 22.18
C SER A 152 2.32 -19.69 21.19
N GLN A 153 1.46 -20.50 20.59
CA GLN A 153 1.81 -21.26 19.40
C GLN A 153 1.97 -20.23 18.28
N ALA A 154 2.97 -19.37 18.44
CA ALA A 154 3.67 -18.76 17.35
C ALA A 154 4.52 -19.89 16.83
N ASP A 155 3.94 -20.70 15.94
CA ASP A 155 4.77 -21.40 15.00
C ASP A 155 5.71 -20.35 14.42
N GLU A 156 7.01 -20.59 14.55
CA GLU A 156 8.03 -19.87 13.79
C GLU A 156 7.72 -20.15 12.32
N LEU A 157 6.79 -19.37 11.76
CA LEU A 157 6.55 -19.33 10.34
C LEU A 157 7.88 -18.88 9.74
N PRO A 158 8.55 -19.73 8.94
CA PRO A 158 9.74 -19.31 8.23
C PRO A 158 9.34 -18.08 7.42
N MET A 159 10.16 -17.02 7.45
CA MET A 159 10.09 -15.95 6.46
C MET A 159 10.17 -16.59 5.07
N ARG A 160 9.01 -16.95 4.49
CA ARG A 160 8.91 -17.46 3.14
C ARG A 160 9.10 -16.25 2.24
N SER A 161 10.37 -16.06 1.85
CA SER A 161 10.82 -15.14 0.83
C SER A 161 9.92 -15.21 -0.42
N LYS A 162 9.38 -14.06 -0.81
CA LYS A 162 9.20 -13.58 -2.20
C LYS A 162 8.73 -14.64 -3.22
N ALA A 163 7.58 -15.27 -2.99
CA ALA A 163 6.82 -15.98 -4.03
C ALA A 163 5.33 -15.62 -3.93
N TYR A 164 5.08 -14.36 -3.67
CA TYR A 164 3.81 -13.73 -4.00
C TYR A 164 3.95 -13.34 -5.46
N LEU A 165 2.86 -13.11 -6.19
CA LEU A 165 2.87 -12.40 -7.48
C LEU A 165 2.98 -13.32 -8.70
N ASP A 166 1.86 -13.97 -8.98
CA ASP A 166 1.10 -13.77 -10.22
C ASP A 166 -0.32 -14.31 -9.95
N VAL A 167 -1.31 -13.92 -10.77
CA VAL A 167 -2.56 -14.67 -10.83
C VAL A 167 -2.19 -16.01 -11.43
N ASP A 168 -1.86 -16.97 -10.58
CA ASP A 168 -1.59 -18.33 -10.99
C ASP A 168 -2.87 -18.88 -11.65
N GLU A 169 -2.86 -18.97 -12.99
CA GLU A 169 -4.01 -19.50 -13.74
C GLU A 169 -4.40 -20.90 -13.25
N SER A 170 -3.46 -21.66 -12.65
CA SER A 170 -3.76 -22.98 -12.05
C SER A 170 -4.69 -22.93 -10.84
N LYS A 171 -4.85 -21.76 -10.22
CA LYS A 171 -5.79 -21.50 -9.11
C LYS A 171 -7.18 -21.06 -9.57
N ILE A 172 -7.34 -20.74 -10.85
CA ILE A 172 -8.62 -20.34 -11.42
C ILE A 172 -9.43 -21.60 -11.73
N VAL A 173 -10.73 -21.59 -11.41
CA VAL A 173 -11.63 -22.74 -11.62
C VAL A 173 -12.90 -22.26 -12.33
N GLY A 174 -13.33 -22.99 -13.36
CA GLY A 174 -14.68 -22.92 -13.92
C GLY A 174 -14.97 -21.86 -14.98
N PHE A 175 -13.97 -21.13 -15.47
CA PHE A 175 -14.17 -20.11 -16.52
C PHE A 175 -13.96 -20.59 -17.96
N ASP A 176 -13.64 -21.87 -18.20
CA ASP A 176 -13.22 -22.34 -19.53
C ASP A 176 -14.24 -22.08 -20.63
N ASP A 177 -15.51 -22.41 -20.40
CA ASP A 177 -16.59 -22.21 -21.37
C ASP A 177 -16.85 -20.73 -21.64
N ASP A 178 -16.90 -19.92 -20.58
CA ASP A 178 -17.18 -18.48 -20.68
C ASP A 178 -15.98 -17.74 -21.30
N LYS A 179 -14.74 -18.14 -20.97
CA LYS A 179 -13.51 -17.70 -21.62
C LYS A 179 -13.55 -17.97 -23.12
N ASN A 180 -13.88 -19.18 -23.53
CA ASN A 180 -13.95 -19.54 -24.95
C ASN A 180 -15.03 -18.74 -25.70
N LYS A 181 -16.20 -18.54 -25.11
CA LYS A 181 -17.27 -17.71 -25.72
C LYS A 181 -16.82 -16.26 -25.92
N VAL A 182 -16.20 -15.65 -24.92
CA VAL A 182 -15.73 -14.25 -25.00
C VAL A 182 -14.55 -14.14 -25.97
N LEU A 183 -13.62 -15.09 -25.97
CA LEU A 183 -12.49 -15.15 -26.92
C LEU A 183 -12.97 -15.19 -28.36
N ASN A 184 -13.97 -16.02 -28.67
CA ASN A 184 -14.54 -16.10 -30.02
C ASN A 184 -15.09 -14.74 -30.48
N LEU A 185 -15.77 -13.99 -29.60
CA LEU A 185 -16.29 -12.66 -29.95
C LEU A 185 -15.17 -11.63 -30.21
N LEU A 186 -14.04 -11.75 -29.51
CA LEU A 186 -12.89 -10.85 -29.67
C LEU A 186 -12.06 -11.18 -30.91
N LEU A 187 -11.88 -12.46 -31.22
CA LEU A 187 -10.99 -12.93 -32.28
C LEU A 187 -11.66 -13.00 -33.66
N ASN A 188 -12.99 -13.07 -33.74
CA ASN A 188 -13.75 -13.12 -35.01
C ASN A 188 -13.81 -11.77 -35.75
N SER A 189 -12.69 -11.03 -35.79
CA SER A 189 -12.59 -9.72 -36.45
C SER A 189 -12.73 -9.78 -37.98
N GLU A 190 -12.43 -10.93 -38.61
CA GLU A 190 -12.57 -11.12 -40.06
C GLU A 190 -14.04 -11.29 -40.49
N GLU A 191 -14.85 -11.98 -39.69
CA GLU A 191 -16.29 -12.17 -39.95
C GLU A 191 -17.13 -10.96 -39.51
N ILE A 192 -16.69 -10.24 -38.47
CA ILE A 192 -17.38 -9.08 -37.90
C ILE A 192 -16.43 -7.88 -37.93
N PRO A 193 -16.30 -7.20 -39.10
CA PRO A 193 -15.36 -6.11 -39.27
C PRO A 193 -15.77 -4.86 -38.48
N ARG A 194 -17.07 -4.66 -38.23
CA ARG A 194 -17.56 -3.53 -37.41
C ARG A 194 -17.00 -3.56 -35.99
N ARG A 195 -17.02 -2.41 -35.33
CA ARG A 195 -16.87 -2.29 -33.87
C ARG A 195 -17.96 -3.11 -33.17
N VAL A 196 -17.53 -3.94 -32.22
CA VAL A 196 -18.39 -4.79 -31.39
C VAL A 196 -18.25 -4.38 -29.94
N VAL A 197 -19.37 -4.31 -29.22
CA VAL A 197 -19.41 -4.09 -27.77
C VAL A 197 -19.82 -5.39 -27.10
N ILE A 198 -18.97 -5.89 -26.19
CA ILE A 198 -19.17 -7.14 -25.46
C ILE A 198 -19.39 -6.75 -24.01
N THR A 199 -20.55 -7.11 -23.45
CA THR A 199 -20.84 -6.80 -22.06
C THR A 199 -20.90 -8.06 -21.22
N ILE A 200 -20.09 -8.15 -20.17
CA ILE A 200 -20.08 -9.24 -19.20
C ILE A 200 -20.86 -8.78 -17.96
N VAL A 201 -21.92 -9.50 -17.62
CA VAL A 201 -22.82 -9.11 -16.52
C VAL A 201 -22.97 -10.21 -15.49
N GLY A 202 -23.12 -9.81 -14.23
CA GLY A 202 -23.34 -10.74 -13.11
C GLY A 202 -23.10 -10.08 -11.75
N PRO A 203 -23.58 -10.68 -10.66
CA PRO A 203 -23.44 -10.13 -9.30
C PRO A 203 -21.99 -9.85 -8.88
N GLY A 204 -21.83 -9.08 -7.81
CA GLY A 204 -20.54 -8.83 -7.16
C GLY A 204 -19.87 -10.13 -6.70
N GLY A 205 -18.54 -10.20 -6.75
CA GLY A 205 -17.78 -11.38 -6.31
C GLY A 205 -17.81 -12.59 -7.26
N LEU A 206 -18.48 -12.50 -8.41
CA LEU A 206 -18.61 -13.59 -9.39
C LEU A 206 -17.36 -13.81 -10.27
N GLY A 207 -16.39 -12.88 -10.27
CA GLY A 207 -15.16 -13.01 -11.05
C GLY A 207 -15.19 -12.42 -12.47
N LYS A 208 -16.08 -11.45 -12.74
CA LYS A 208 -16.17 -10.73 -14.03
C LYS A 208 -14.84 -10.11 -14.46
N THR A 209 -14.22 -9.32 -13.57
CA THR A 209 -12.91 -8.70 -13.77
C THR A 209 -11.83 -9.75 -14.02
N THR A 210 -11.90 -10.90 -13.33
CA THR A 210 -10.97 -12.02 -13.52
C THR A 210 -11.10 -12.59 -14.93
N LEU A 211 -12.31 -12.89 -15.40
CA LEU A 211 -12.55 -13.36 -16.77
C LEU A 211 -12.10 -12.33 -17.81
N ALA A 212 -12.45 -11.05 -17.62
CA ALA A 212 -12.06 -9.97 -18.53
C ALA A 212 -10.53 -9.85 -18.65
N ARG A 213 -9.81 -9.93 -17.51
CA ARG A 213 -8.35 -9.89 -17.47
C ARG A 213 -7.71 -11.10 -18.15
N MET A 214 -8.17 -12.32 -17.86
CA MET A 214 -7.67 -13.55 -18.50
C MET A 214 -7.79 -13.47 -20.02
N VAL A 215 -8.92 -12.98 -20.51
CA VAL A 215 -9.17 -12.85 -21.94
C VAL A 215 -8.35 -11.71 -22.54
N TYR A 216 -8.25 -10.57 -21.85
CA TYR A 216 -7.45 -9.41 -22.26
C TYR A 216 -6.00 -9.76 -22.49
N GLU A 217 -5.35 -10.40 -21.50
CA GLU A 217 -3.94 -10.80 -21.60
C GLU A 217 -3.70 -11.71 -22.81
N ARG A 218 -4.68 -12.56 -23.16
CA ARG A 218 -4.56 -13.50 -24.27
C ARG A 218 -4.70 -12.85 -25.66
N VAL A 219 -5.43 -11.74 -25.77
CA VAL A 219 -5.77 -11.16 -27.09
C VAL A 219 -5.22 -9.76 -27.33
N LYS A 220 -4.66 -9.09 -26.31
CA LYS A 220 -4.20 -7.69 -26.39
C LYS A 220 -3.27 -7.43 -27.59
N ALA A 221 -2.38 -8.36 -27.92
CA ALA A 221 -1.44 -8.23 -29.04
C ALA A 221 -2.09 -8.25 -30.42
N ASN A 222 -3.35 -8.68 -30.54
CA ASN A 222 -4.11 -8.66 -31.79
C ASN A 222 -4.69 -7.27 -32.11
N PHE A 223 -4.47 -6.28 -31.24
CA PHE A 223 -4.96 -4.91 -31.35
C PHE A 223 -3.79 -3.93 -31.30
N GLU A 224 -3.79 -2.96 -32.22
CA GLU A 224 -2.75 -1.91 -32.30
C GLU A 224 -2.79 -0.98 -31.09
N TYR A 225 -3.97 -0.79 -30.51
CA TYR A 225 -4.16 -0.02 -29.29
C TYR A 225 -5.06 -0.80 -28.35
N HIS A 226 -4.63 -0.98 -27.11
CA HIS A 226 -5.44 -1.67 -26.11
C HIS A 226 -5.27 -1.05 -24.74
N ILE A 227 -6.37 -1.02 -23.96
CA ILE A 227 -6.35 -0.54 -22.59
C ILE A 227 -7.46 -1.20 -21.78
N MET A 228 -7.19 -1.47 -20.50
CA MET A 228 -8.18 -1.88 -19.51
C MET A 228 -8.21 -0.83 -18.40
N LEU A 229 -9.39 -0.27 -18.13
CA LEU A 229 -9.58 0.81 -17.17
C LEU A 229 -10.68 0.43 -16.17
N PRO A 230 -10.42 0.49 -14.85
CA PRO A 230 -11.47 0.44 -13.85
C PRO A 230 -12.33 1.72 -13.91
N VAL A 231 -13.63 1.56 -13.68
CA VAL A 231 -14.61 2.65 -13.64
C VAL A 231 -15.22 2.69 -12.25
N SER A 232 -14.88 3.73 -11.49
CA SER A 232 -15.48 4.00 -10.18
C SER A 232 -16.98 4.33 -10.32
N GLN A 233 -17.74 4.09 -9.25
CA GLN A 233 -19.16 4.50 -9.18
C GLN A 233 -19.35 5.99 -9.48
N GLN A 234 -18.38 6.81 -9.05
CA GLN A 234 -18.27 8.23 -9.39
C GLN A 234 -17.14 8.41 -10.39
N TYR A 235 -17.47 8.55 -11.68
CA TYR A 235 -16.47 8.75 -12.74
C TYR A 235 -16.50 10.18 -13.29
N ASN A 236 -15.33 10.69 -13.66
CA ASN A 236 -15.20 11.86 -14.53
C ASN A 236 -14.86 11.40 -15.95
N LEU A 237 -15.69 11.79 -16.92
CA LEU A 237 -15.52 11.40 -18.32
C LEU A 237 -14.20 11.89 -18.92
N ALA A 238 -13.79 13.12 -18.62
CA ALA A 238 -12.57 13.71 -19.17
C ALA A 238 -11.34 12.94 -18.70
N ASP A 239 -11.28 12.58 -17.42
CA ASP A 239 -10.16 11.80 -16.86
C ASP A 239 -10.10 10.38 -17.41
N LEU A 240 -11.25 9.73 -17.56
CA LEU A 240 -11.31 8.42 -18.20
C LEU A 240 -10.78 8.48 -19.64
N VAL A 241 -11.14 9.51 -20.41
CA VAL A 241 -10.62 9.71 -21.77
C VAL A 241 -9.14 10.08 -21.79
N ARG A 242 -8.66 10.89 -20.84
CA ARG A 242 -7.22 11.19 -20.70
C ARG A 242 -6.40 9.94 -20.42
N GLN A 243 -6.92 9.04 -19.58
CA GLN A 243 -6.30 7.73 -19.33
C GLN A 243 -6.23 6.90 -20.61
N MET A 244 -7.27 6.92 -21.45
CA MET A 244 -7.21 6.30 -22.78
C MET A 244 -6.14 6.96 -23.66
N LEU A 245 -6.07 8.29 -23.72
CA LEU A 245 -5.08 8.98 -24.53
C LEU A 245 -3.64 8.84 -24.01
N ASN A 246 -3.46 8.42 -22.75
CA ASN A 246 -2.18 8.47 -22.03
C ASN A 246 -1.53 9.87 -22.06
N GLU A 247 -2.36 10.91 -22.01
CA GLU A 247 -1.92 12.31 -22.08
C GLU A 247 -1.90 12.95 -20.70
N LYS A 248 -0.85 13.74 -20.44
CA LYS A 248 -0.64 14.47 -19.18
C LYS A 248 -0.96 15.97 -19.27
N GLU A 249 -1.20 16.50 -20.47
CA GLU A 249 -1.38 17.94 -20.74
C GLU A 249 -2.84 18.38 -20.86
N MET A 250 -3.04 19.70 -20.67
CA MET A 250 -4.34 20.36 -20.55
C MET A 250 -4.94 20.75 -21.91
N ASP A 251 -5.86 19.92 -22.42
CA ASP A 251 -6.87 20.38 -23.37
C ASP A 251 -8.21 20.62 -22.65
N LEU A 252 -8.98 21.61 -23.12
CA LEU A 252 -10.35 21.89 -22.66
C LEU A 252 -11.21 20.62 -22.79
N ASP A 253 -12.07 20.35 -21.81
CA ASP A 253 -12.95 19.16 -21.78
C ASP A 253 -13.79 18.99 -23.06
N SER A 254 -14.10 20.10 -23.76
CA SER A 254 -14.82 20.11 -25.04
C SER A 254 -14.03 19.52 -26.23
N ILE A 255 -12.70 19.41 -26.13
CA ILE A 255 -11.80 18.97 -27.22
C ILE A 255 -11.40 17.49 -27.05
N ILE A 256 -11.54 16.95 -25.85
CA ILE A 256 -11.03 15.62 -25.46
C ILE A 256 -11.73 14.47 -26.22
N ILE A 257 -13.05 14.53 -26.38
CA ILE A 257 -13.81 13.51 -27.13
C ILE A 257 -13.45 13.48 -28.62
N PRO A 258 -13.44 14.63 -29.35
CA PRO A 258 -12.91 14.68 -30.71
C PRO A 258 -11.46 14.18 -30.83
N LYS A 259 -10.62 14.49 -29.84
CA LYS A 259 -9.22 14.06 -29.82
C LYS A 259 -9.09 12.55 -29.69
N LEU A 260 -9.79 11.91 -28.75
CA LEU A 260 -9.85 10.45 -28.62
C LEU A 260 -10.29 9.80 -29.93
N LYS A 261 -11.32 10.34 -30.58
CA LYS A 261 -11.79 9.85 -31.87
C LYS A 261 -10.71 9.93 -32.94
N SER A 262 -10.01 11.05 -33.04
CA SER A 262 -8.90 11.22 -33.99
C SER A 262 -7.74 10.28 -33.71
N PHE A 263 -7.42 10.04 -32.42
CA PHE A 263 -6.34 9.18 -31.98
C PHE A 263 -6.59 7.70 -32.27
N LEU A 264 -7.85 7.25 -32.12
CA LEU A 264 -8.28 5.88 -32.41
C LEU A 264 -8.58 5.65 -33.90
N SER A 265 -8.79 6.73 -34.66
CA SER A 265 -9.14 6.64 -36.08
C SER A 265 -8.03 5.93 -36.86
N GLY A 266 -8.39 4.85 -37.56
CA GLY A 266 -7.47 4.05 -38.36
C GLY A 266 -6.77 2.92 -37.60
N LYS A 267 -6.83 2.88 -36.26
CA LYS A 267 -6.21 1.82 -35.45
C LYS A 267 -7.22 0.75 -35.08
N LYS A 268 -6.84 -0.53 -35.15
CA LYS A 268 -7.63 -1.61 -34.55
C LYS A 268 -7.46 -1.58 -33.03
N TYR A 269 -8.53 -1.32 -32.27
CA TYR A 269 -8.44 -1.13 -30.82
C TYR A 269 -9.26 -2.11 -29.97
N LEU A 270 -8.79 -2.36 -28.74
CA LEU A 270 -9.52 -3.06 -27.67
C LEU A 270 -9.58 -2.18 -26.41
N ILE A 271 -10.77 -1.73 -26.03
CA ILE A 271 -10.97 -0.94 -24.80
C ILE A 271 -11.82 -1.74 -23.84
N ILE A 272 -11.32 -2.00 -22.63
CA ILE A 272 -12.06 -2.66 -21.56
C ILE A 272 -12.39 -1.63 -20.48
N LEU A 273 -13.68 -1.46 -20.19
CA LEU A 273 -14.19 -0.65 -19.09
C LEU A 273 -14.71 -1.60 -18.00
N ASP A 274 -13.99 -1.66 -16.89
CA ASP A 274 -14.28 -2.59 -15.79
C ASP A 274 -15.17 -1.92 -14.72
N ASP A 275 -16.16 -2.66 -14.22
CA ASP A 275 -17.17 -2.29 -13.23
C ASP A 275 -18.00 -1.03 -13.56
N VAL A 276 -18.58 -0.97 -14.76
CA VAL A 276 -19.47 0.16 -15.16
C VAL A 276 -20.80 0.08 -14.40
N TRP A 277 -21.16 1.18 -13.73
CA TRP A 277 -22.36 1.32 -12.89
C TRP A 277 -23.57 1.95 -13.59
N GLU A 278 -23.38 2.74 -14.66
CA GLU A 278 -24.46 3.41 -15.38
C GLU A 278 -24.29 3.35 -16.91
N VAL A 279 -25.40 3.12 -17.65
CA VAL A 279 -25.41 3.15 -19.13
C VAL A 279 -24.92 4.50 -19.68
N ARG A 280 -25.13 5.57 -18.90
CA ARG A 280 -24.77 6.94 -19.24
C ARG A 280 -23.31 7.06 -19.69
N LEU A 281 -22.39 6.33 -19.08
CA LEU A 281 -20.98 6.38 -19.45
C LEU A 281 -20.78 5.95 -20.92
N TRP A 282 -21.43 4.86 -21.32
CA TRP A 282 -21.37 4.40 -22.69
C TRP A 282 -21.99 5.41 -23.67
N GLU A 283 -23.13 5.99 -23.31
CA GLU A 283 -23.79 7.01 -24.13
C GLU A 283 -22.91 8.24 -24.38
N GLN A 284 -22.05 8.59 -23.42
CA GLN A 284 -21.08 9.67 -23.56
C GLN A 284 -19.84 9.29 -24.38
N LEU A 285 -19.38 8.03 -24.32
CA LEU A 285 -18.16 7.56 -25.00
C LEU A 285 -18.39 7.05 -26.42
N LYS A 286 -19.59 6.54 -26.75
CA LYS A 286 -19.83 5.79 -27.99
C LYS A 286 -19.47 6.55 -29.26
N ASP A 287 -19.57 7.88 -29.26
CA ASP A 287 -19.28 8.76 -30.40
C ASP A 287 -17.78 9.07 -30.54
N ALA A 288 -17.03 8.93 -29.44
CA ALA A 288 -15.58 9.07 -29.36
C ALA A 288 -14.84 7.84 -29.90
N LEU A 289 -15.50 6.68 -29.88
CA LEU A 289 -14.91 5.39 -30.26
C LEU A 289 -15.25 5.07 -31.73
N PRO A 290 -14.35 5.27 -32.70
CA PRO A 290 -14.70 5.19 -34.12
C PRO A 290 -15.03 3.75 -34.57
N ASN A 291 -16.11 3.60 -35.33
CA ASN A 291 -16.46 2.33 -35.98
C ASN A 291 -15.98 2.33 -37.44
N THR A 292 -14.69 2.03 -37.65
CA THR A 292 -14.02 2.07 -38.96
C THR A 292 -13.97 0.71 -39.68
N ASN A 293 -14.80 -0.24 -39.27
CA ASN A 293 -14.85 -1.60 -39.83
C ASN A 293 -13.48 -2.32 -39.87
N ASN A 294 -12.64 -2.09 -38.86
CA ASN A 294 -11.29 -2.68 -38.75
C ASN A 294 -11.17 -3.76 -37.65
N GLY A 295 -12.31 -4.27 -37.16
CA GLY A 295 -12.35 -5.31 -36.14
C GLY A 295 -12.16 -4.81 -34.71
N SER A 296 -12.32 -3.51 -34.45
CA SER A 296 -12.21 -2.96 -33.09
C SER A 296 -13.24 -3.53 -32.10
N ARG A 297 -12.89 -3.57 -30.82
CA ARG A 297 -13.67 -4.19 -29.75
C ARG A 297 -13.74 -3.26 -28.53
N VAL A 298 -14.91 -3.25 -27.88
CA VAL A 298 -15.09 -2.66 -26.55
C VAL A 298 -15.65 -3.74 -25.64
N MET A 299 -15.04 -3.96 -24.48
CA MET A 299 -15.56 -4.85 -23.46
C MET A 299 -15.99 -4.03 -22.25
N ILE A 300 -17.15 -4.37 -21.67
CA ILE A 300 -17.66 -3.73 -20.47
C ILE A 300 -18.00 -4.82 -19.46
N THR A 301 -17.57 -4.68 -18.21
CA THR A 301 -18.07 -5.51 -17.11
C THR A 301 -19.04 -4.70 -16.27
N SER A 302 -20.14 -5.31 -15.80
CA SER A 302 -21.12 -4.62 -14.95
C SER A 302 -21.85 -5.57 -14.00
N ARG A 303 -22.33 -5.03 -12.89
CA ARG A 303 -23.17 -5.76 -11.91
C ARG A 303 -24.63 -5.89 -12.35
N SER A 304 -25.10 -5.01 -13.24
CA SER A 304 -26.50 -4.96 -13.67
C SER A 304 -26.65 -5.19 -15.17
N THR A 305 -27.65 -5.98 -15.54
CA THR A 305 -28.08 -6.14 -16.94
C THR A 305 -28.65 -4.86 -17.53
N ASP A 306 -29.18 -3.98 -16.68
CA ASP A 306 -29.83 -2.73 -17.09
C ASP A 306 -28.80 -1.64 -17.44
N VAL A 307 -27.57 -1.84 -16.99
CA VAL A 307 -26.41 -0.94 -17.18
C VAL A 307 -25.59 -1.31 -18.41
N ALA A 308 -25.74 -2.55 -18.89
CA ALA A 308 -25.02 -3.05 -20.04
C ALA A 308 -25.48 -2.34 -21.33
N PRO A 309 -24.58 -1.66 -22.08
CA PRO A 309 -24.97 -1.16 -23.38
C PRO A 309 -25.33 -2.34 -24.28
N VAL A 310 -26.53 -2.25 -24.85
CA VAL A 310 -27.07 -3.28 -25.71
C VAL A 310 -26.48 -3.05 -27.10
N ASP A 311 -25.43 -3.79 -27.45
CA ASP A 311 -25.15 -4.02 -28.88
C ASP A 311 -26.34 -4.79 -29.44
N PRO A 312 -27.11 -4.25 -30.40
CA PRO A 312 -28.35 -4.88 -30.86
C PRO A 312 -28.15 -6.28 -31.44
N LYS A 313 -26.91 -6.63 -31.81
CA LYS A 313 -26.57 -7.91 -32.44
C LYS A 313 -25.85 -8.86 -31.50
N ILE A 314 -25.42 -8.42 -30.31
CA ILE A 314 -24.66 -9.24 -29.37
C ILE A 314 -25.28 -9.07 -27.97
N PRO A 315 -26.00 -10.10 -27.46
CA PRO A 315 -26.58 -10.03 -26.13
C PRO A 315 -25.48 -9.97 -25.06
N PRO A 316 -25.75 -9.36 -23.88
CA PRO A 316 -24.83 -9.41 -22.76
C PRO A 316 -24.50 -10.84 -22.36
N HIS A 317 -23.22 -11.12 -22.17
CA HIS A 317 -22.71 -12.38 -21.66
C HIS A 317 -22.94 -12.45 -20.14
N LYS A 318 -23.99 -13.18 -19.75
CA LYS A 318 -24.28 -13.45 -18.34
C LYS A 318 -23.28 -14.48 -17.83
N LEU A 319 -22.43 -14.06 -16.89
CA LEU A 319 -21.45 -14.94 -16.27
C LEU A 319 -22.18 -15.95 -15.37
N ASN A 320 -21.81 -17.22 -15.47
CA ASN A 320 -22.45 -18.28 -14.69
C ASN A 320 -21.83 -18.38 -13.30
N PHE A 321 -22.63 -18.84 -12.33
CA PHE A 321 -22.10 -19.28 -11.04
C PHE A 321 -21.30 -20.57 -11.22
N LEU A 322 -20.33 -20.79 -10.34
CA LEU A 322 -19.63 -22.05 -10.27
C LEU A 322 -20.63 -23.16 -9.92
N ASN A 323 -20.52 -24.30 -10.58
CA ASN A 323 -21.29 -25.48 -10.20
C ASN A 323 -20.75 -26.08 -8.88
N ASP A 324 -21.47 -27.05 -8.31
CA ASP A 324 -21.11 -27.63 -7.00
C ASP A 324 -19.70 -28.23 -6.99
N GLU A 325 -19.30 -28.92 -8.07
CA GLU A 325 -17.98 -29.54 -8.21
C GLU A 325 -16.86 -28.49 -8.28
N GLN A 326 -17.06 -27.45 -9.09
CA GLN A 326 -16.15 -26.31 -9.21
C GLN A 326 -16.04 -25.54 -7.89
N SER A 327 -17.17 -25.39 -7.18
CA SER A 327 -17.23 -24.69 -5.90
C SER A 327 -16.46 -25.44 -4.82
N LEU A 328 -16.68 -26.76 -4.71
CA LEU A 328 -15.93 -27.63 -3.81
C LEU A 328 -14.43 -27.61 -4.13
N THR A 329 -14.09 -27.69 -5.42
CA THR A 329 -12.69 -27.65 -5.88
C THR A 329 -12.01 -26.34 -5.48
N LEU A 330 -12.68 -25.20 -5.70
CA LEU A 330 -12.13 -23.90 -5.32
C LEU A 330 -11.99 -23.76 -3.80
N LEU A 331 -13.00 -24.18 -3.03
CA LEU A 331 -12.94 -24.13 -1.56
C LEU A 331 -11.77 -24.95 -1.02
N LEU A 332 -11.59 -26.18 -1.50
CA LEU A 332 -10.50 -27.05 -1.05
C LEU A 332 -9.12 -26.51 -1.44
N LYS A 333 -8.97 -25.92 -2.63
CA LYS A 333 -7.72 -25.26 -3.06
C LYS A 333 -7.33 -24.09 -2.17
N GLU A 334 -8.29 -23.42 -1.56
CA GLU A 334 -8.06 -22.26 -0.68
C GLU A 334 -7.93 -22.66 0.79
N ALA A 335 -8.62 -23.73 1.22
CA ALA A 335 -8.59 -24.22 2.59
C ALA A 335 -7.38 -25.11 2.91
N LEU A 336 -6.86 -25.84 1.92
CA LEU A 336 -5.80 -26.84 2.07
C LEU A 336 -4.55 -26.46 1.25
N SER A 337 -3.38 -26.89 1.70
CA SER A 337 -2.14 -26.76 0.94
C SER A 337 -2.05 -27.78 -0.20
N TYR A 338 -1.25 -27.50 -1.23
CA TYR A 338 -1.07 -28.41 -2.37
C TYR A 338 -0.59 -29.81 -1.97
N GLN A 339 0.23 -29.92 -0.91
CA GLN A 339 0.70 -31.22 -0.40
C GLN A 339 -0.43 -32.03 0.23
N GLU A 340 -1.39 -31.35 0.88
CA GLU A 340 -2.57 -31.98 1.50
C GLU A 340 -3.68 -32.31 0.50
N LEU A 341 -3.63 -31.74 -0.71
CA LEU A 341 -4.52 -32.12 -1.81
C LEU A 341 -4.03 -33.41 -2.51
N ASP A 342 -2.72 -33.64 -2.53
CA ASP A 342 -2.09 -34.87 -3.03
C ASP A 342 -2.28 -36.04 -2.04
N GLU A 343 -2.32 -35.76 -0.74
CA GLU A 343 -2.80 -36.70 0.27
C GLU A 343 -4.34 -36.75 0.24
N LYS A 344 -4.96 -37.94 0.26
CA LYS A 344 -6.43 -38.02 0.18
C LYS A 344 -7.07 -37.40 1.42
N CYS A 345 -7.65 -36.21 1.27
CA CYS A 345 -8.45 -35.54 2.29
C CYS A 345 -9.48 -36.52 2.92
N PRO A 346 -9.61 -36.60 4.25
CA PRO A 346 -10.54 -37.50 4.91
C PRO A 346 -11.97 -37.31 4.41
N LYS A 347 -12.71 -38.42 4.22
CA LYS A 347 -14.07 -38.39 3.66
C LYS A 347 -15.03 -37.49 4.45
N ASP A 348 -14.99 -37.58 5.79
CA ASP A 348 -15.86 -36.80 6.66
C ASP A 348 -15.60 -35.28 6.53
N LEU A 349 -14.35 -34.89 6.24
CA LEU A 349 -13.97 -33.50 6.02
C LEU A 349 -14.40 -33.03 4.63
N LEU A 350 -14.29 -33.89 3.61
CA LEU A 350 -14.81 -33.63 2.26
C LEU A 350 -16.32 -33.43 2.26
N GLU A 351 -17.08 -34.21 3.04
CA GLU A 351 -18.53 -34.05 3.17
C GLU A 351 -18.90 -32.70 3.81
N LEU A 352 -18.15 -32.26 4.83
CA LEU A 352 -18.32 -30.93 5.41
C LEU A 352 -17.93 -29.83 4.41
N ALA A 353 -16.84 -30.01 3.66
CA ALA A 353 -16.40 -29.08 2.63
C ALA A 353 -17.48 -28.90 1.55
N ASP A 354 -18.08 -30.00 1.10
CA ASP A 354 -19.18 -29.99 0.12
C ASP A 354 -20.40 -29.23 0.67
N ALA A 355 -20.80 -29.53 1.90
CA ALA A 355 -21.90 -28.83 2.57
C ALA A 355 -21.64 -27.31 2.69
N LEU A 356 -20.44 -26.92 3.10
CA LEU A 356 -20.00 -25.53 3.22
C LEU A 356 -19.92 -24.82 1.86
N SER A 357 -19.40 -25.49 0.83
CA SER A 357 -19.30 -24.94 -0.53
C SER A 357 -20.67 -24.61 -1.13
N LYS A 358 -21.66 -25.47 -0.89
CA LYS A 358 -23.05 -25.27 -1.33
C LYS A 358 -23.70 -24.04 -0.70
N LYS A 359 -23.27 -23.66 0.52
CA LYS A 359 -23.72 -22.42 1.16
C LYS A 359 -23.16 -21.15 0.53
N CYS A 360 -22.11 -21.25 -0.29
CA CYS A 360 -21.56 -20.12 -1.03
C CYS A 360 -22.27 -19.88 -2.37
N TYR A 361 -23.23 -20.73 -2.76
CA TYR A 361 -24.04 -20.60 -3.99
C TYR A 361 -23.21 -20.36 -5.27
N GLY A 362 -22.01 -20.94 -5.34
CA GLY A 362 -21.13 -20.82 -6.51
C GLY A 362 -20.49 -19.44 -6.70
N LEU A 363 -20.43 -18.59 -5.66
CA LEU A 363 -19.73 -17.30 -5.68
C LEU A 363 -18.24 -17.47 -5.34
N PRO A 364 -17.30 -17.22 -6.29
CA PRO A 364 -15.86 -17.37 -6.06
C PRO A 364 -15.32 -16.58 -4.87
N LEU A 365 -15.73 -15.32 -4.67
CA LEU A 365 -15.25 -14.51 -3.54
C LEU A 365 -15.64 -15.14 -2.19
N ALA A 366 -16.90 -15.57 -2.05
CA ALA A 366 -17.40 -16.21 -0.85
C ALA A 366 -16.64 -17.51 -0.55
N LEU A 367 -16.42 -18.34 -1.58
CA LEU A 367 -15.64 -19.58 -1.47
C LEU A 367 -14.20 -19.32 -1.04
N LYS A 368 -13.54 -18.30 -1.61
CA LYS A 368 -12.17 -17.92 -1.24
C LYS A 368 -12.06 -17.45 0.20
N VAL A 369 -12.99 -16.59 0.64
CA VAL A 369 -12.99 -16.08 2.02
C VAL A 369 -13.30 -17.21 3.00
N LEU A 370 -14.26 -18.09 2.70
CA LEU A 370 -14.54 -19.26 3.51
C LEU A 370 -13.34 -20.21 3.60
N GLY A 371 -12.66 -20.47 2.48
CA GLY A 371 -11.41 -21.25 2.45
C GLY A 371 -10.31 -20.59 3.30
N GLY A 372 -10.20 -19.27 3.23
CA GLY A 372 -9.31 -18.48 4.08
C GLY A 372 -9.61 -18.62 5.59
N ILE A 373 -10.88 -18.75 5.99
CA ILE A 373 -11.28 -19.04 7.38
C ILE A 373 -10.86 -20.47 7.75
N LEU A 374 -11.22 -21.46 6.90
CA LEU A 374 -10.96 -22.87 7.15
C LEU A 374 -9.46 -23.18 7.23
N SER A 375 -8.62 -22.50 6.46
CA SER A 375 -7.15 -22.65 6.51
C SER A 375 -6.54 -22.22 7.85
N LYS A 376 -7.30 -21.48 8.69
CA LYS A 376 -6.91 -21.07 10.04
C LYS A 376 -7.51 -21.93 11.14
N LYS A 377 -8.25 -22.97 10.78
CA LYS A 377 -8.79 -23.97 11.71
C LYS A 377 -7.96 -25.23 11.65
N ASP A 378 -7.95 -25.97 12.74
CA ASP A 378 -7.43 -27.33 12.68
C ASP A 378 -8.28 -28.13 11.70
N GLN A 379 -7.66 -29.00 10.91
CA GLN A 379 -8.32 -29.80 9.87
C GLN A 379 -9.08 -30.99 10.49
N THR A 380 -9.94 -30.69 11.48
CA THR A 380 -10.77 -31.66 12.18
C THR A 380 -12.22 -31.49 11.79
N TYR A 381 -12.97 -32.59 11.88
CA TYR A 381 -14.42 -32.58 11.68
C TYR A 381 -15.11 -31.56 12.60
N HIS A 382 -14.68 -31.46 13.87
CA HIS A 382 -15.33 -30.61 14.85
C HIS A 382 -15.18 -29.13 14.50
N ASP A 383 -14.00 -28.67 14.12
CA ASP A 383 -13.75 -27.26 13.84
C ASP A 383 -14.48 -26.80 12.58
N TRP A 384 -14.50 -27.61 11.53
CA TRP A 384 -15.23 -27.29 10.30
C TRP A 384 -16.74 -27.37 10.49
N LYS A 385 -17.22 -28.31 11.31
CA LYS A 385 -18.63 -28.39 11.68
C LYS A 385 -19.06 -27.20 12.52
N ASN A 386 -18.22 -26.72 13.44
CA ASN A 386 -18.52 -25.50 14.19
C ASN A 386 -18.71 -24.30 13.25
N VAL A 387 -17.87 -24.14 12.20
CA VAL A 387 -18.08 -23.08 11.19
C VAL A 387 -19.42 -23.24 10.48
N LEU A 388 -19.80 -24.47 10.12
CA LEU A 388 -21.11 -24.75 9.52
C LEU A 388 -22.28 -24.44 10.47
N ASP A 389 -22.13 -24.72 11.77
CA ASP A 389 -23.20 -24.57 12.75
C ASP A 389 -23.35 -23.12 13.28
N THR A 390 -22.31 -22.28 13.15
CA THR A 390 -22.31 -20.90 13.69
C THR A 390 -23.09 -19.90 12.81
N MET A 391 -23.55 -20.31 11.63
CA MET A 391 -24.13 -19.38 10.65
C MET A 391 -25.66 -19.46 10.54
N ASP A 392 -26.30 -18.30 10.52
CA ASP A 392 -27.69 -18.14 10.11
C ASP A 392 -27.81 -18.19 8.57
N TRP A 393 -27.81 -19.40 8.03
CA TRP A 393 -27.87 -19.67 6.58
C TRP A 393 -29.25 -19.43 5.94
N TYR A 394 -30.17 -18.74 6.61
CA TYR A 394 -31.57 -18.60 6.19
C TYR A 394 -31.81 -17.50 5.13
N SER A 395 -30.75 -16.88 4.61
CA SER A 395 -30.83 -15.69 3.74
C SER A 395 -30.78 -16.03 2.23
N GLU A 396 -31.20 -15.11 1.36
CA GLU A 396 -31.20 -15.28 -0.10
C GLU A 396 -29.77 -15.27 -0.69
N LYS A 397 -29.61 -15.70 -1.96
CA LYS A 397 -28.31 -15.93 -2.63
C LYS A 397 -27.31 -14.77 -2.55
N GLY A 398 -27.76 -13.52 -2.50
CA GLY A 398 -26.90 -12.32 -2.43
C GLY A 398 -26.45 -11.95 -1.01
N GLU A 399 -27.32 -12.13 -0.02
CA GLU A 399 -27.04 -11.84 1.40
C GLU A 399 -26.03 -12.82 1.99
N ASN A 400 -26.03 -14.08 1.51
CA ASN A 400 -25.10 -15.09 1.98
C ASN A 400 -23.62 -14.76 1.71
N CYS A 401 -23.31 -14.03 0.63
CA CYS A 401 -21.93 -13.58 0.40
C CYS A 401 -21.49 -12.59 1.49
N MET A 402 -22.28 -11.55 1.75
CA MET A 402 -21.97 -10.57 2.80
C MET A 402 -21.92 -11.21 4.19
N ASN A 403 -22.78 -12.19 4.47
CA ASN A 403 -22.72 -12.96 5.72
C ASN A 403 -21.40 -13.72 5.88
N ILE A 404 -20.87 -14.33 4.81
CA ILE A 404 -19.56 -15.00 4.83
C ILE A 404 -18.42 -14.01 5.03
N LEU A 405 -18.47 -12.86 4.36
CA LEU A 405 -17.46 -11.81 4.55
C LEU A 405 -17.49 -11.29 6.00
N ALA A 406 -18.69 -11.00 6.53
CA ALA A 406 -18.89 -10.54 7.90
C ALA A 406 -18.40 -11.56 8.93
N MET A 407 -18.69 -12.85 8.72
CA MET A 407 -18.17 -13.94 9.56
C MET A 407 -16.64 -13.99 9.57
N SER A 408 -15.99 -13.81 8.41
CA SER A 408 -14.52 -13.73 8.35
C SER A 408 -14.00 -12.61 9.25
N TYR A 409 -14.63 -11.44 9.22
CA TYR A 409 -14.31 -10.32 10.10
C TYR A 409 -14.60 -10.59 11.58
N GLU A 410 -15.68 -11.31 11.90
CA GLU A 410 -16.00 -11.70 13.26
C GLU A 410 -14.97 -12.68 13.85
N ASP A 411 -14.56 -13.68 13.06
CA ASP A 411 -13.55 -14.68 13.41
C ASP A 411 -12.13 -14.07 13.56
N MET A 412 -11.85 -12.93 12.93
CA MET A 412 -10.52 -12.30 13.02
C MET A 412 -10.09 -12.03 14.47
N PRO A 413 -8.80 -12.23 14.80
CA PRO A 413 -8.22 -11.77 16.05
C PRO A 413 -8.45 -10.28 16.28
N PHE A 414 -8.69 -9.88 17.53
CA PHE A 414 -9.01 -8.49 17.88
C PHE A 414 -7.97 -7.47 17.41
N TYR A 415 -6.69 -7.81 17.44
CA TYR A 415 -5.61 -6.93 16.99
C TYR A 415 -5.60 -6.71 15.46
N LEU A 416 -6.21 -7.61 14.69
CA LEU A 416 -6.21 -7.60 13.23
C LEU A 416 -7.37 -6.75 12.66
N LYS A 417 -8.49 -6.69 13.39
CA LYS A 417 -9.69 -5.95 12.95
C LYS A 417 -9.41 -4.48 12.63
N PRO A 418 -8.68 -3.71 13.47
CA PRO A 418 -8.35 -2.32 13.15
C PRO A 418 -7.50 -2.15 11.88
N CYS A 419 -6.63 -3.11 11.55
CA CYS A 419 -5.88 -3.11 10.30
C CYS A 419 -6.81 -3.22 9.09
N PHE A 420 -7.78 -4.15 9.14
CA PHE A 420 -8.79 -4.31 8.10
C PHE A 420 -9.69 -3.07 7.97
N LEU A 421 -10.20 -2.54 9.08
CA LEU A 421 -11.05 -1.35 9.07
C LEU A 421 -10.33 -0.11 8.52
N HIS A 422 -9.00 0.00 8.73
CA HIS A 422 -8.21 1.10 8.19
C HIS A 422 -8.19 1.10 6.65
N LEU A 423 -8.30 -0.07 6.01
CA LEU A 423 -8.36 -0.18 4.55
C LEU A 423 -9.61 0.49 3.94
N ALA A 424 -10.68 0.68 4.73
CA ALA A 424 -11.85 1.45 4.30
C ALA A 424 -11.51 2.93 4.01
N SER A 425 -10.40 3.44 4.56
CA SER A 425 -9.96 4.82 4.38
C SER A 425 -9.47 5.11 2.96
N PHE A 426 -9.21 4.10 2.13
CA PHE A 426 -8.74 4.29 0.75
C PHE A 426 -9.92 4.32 -0.23
N PRO A 427 -9.79 5.01 -1.38
CA PRO A 427 -10.81 4.99 -2.44
C PRO A 427 -11.13 3.58 -2.94
N GLU A 428 -12.26 3.46 -3.63
CA GLU A 428 -12.59 2.25 -4.38
C GLU A 428 -11.47 1.95 -5.40
N ASP A 429 -11.18 0.67 -5.61
CA ASP A 429 -10.17 0.20 -6.58
C ASP A 429 -8.71 0.61 -6.36
N TYR A 430 -8.43 1.31 -5.27
CA TYR A 430 -7.13 1.90 -4.99
C TYR A 430 -6.02 0.85 -4.78
N GLU A 431 -4.89 1.03 -5.46
CA GLU A 431 -3.68 0.24 -5.22
C GLU A 431 -2.86 0.87 -4.09
N ILE A 432 -2.96 0.28 -2.90
CA ILE A 432 -2.31 0.79 -1.70
C ILE A 432 -0.84 0.34 -1.68
N ASP A 433 0.11 1.28 -1.59
CA ASP A 433 1.52 0.98 -1.32
C ASP A 433 1.67 0.32 0.07
N VAL A 434 2.11 -0.94 0.10
CA VAL A 434 2.24 -1.75 1.33
C VAL A 434 3.18 -1.08 2.33
N SER A 435 4.28 -0.48 1.88
CA SER A 435 5.22 0.20 2.77
C SER A 435 4.59 1.44 3.41
N CYS A 436 3.75 2.17 2.66
CA CYS A 436 3.03 3.32 3.19
C CYS A 436 1.97 2.88 4.20
N LEU A 437 1.19 1.84 3.88
CA LEU A 437 0.19 1.26 4.77
C LEU A 437 0.78 0.82 6.11
N ILE A 438 1.89 0.07 6.08
CA ILE A 438 2.60 -0.37 7.28
C ILE A 438 3.03 0.82 8.14
N ARG A 439 3.65 1.83 7.53
CA ARG A 439 4.10 3.04 8.24
C ARG A 439 2.94 3.82 8.82
N MET A 440 1.80 3.91 8.12
CA MET A 440 0.58 4.49 8.66
C MET A 440 0.07 3.70 9.87
N TRP A 441 -0.01 2.37 9.79
CA TRP A 441 -0.45 1.54 10.92
C TRP A 441 0.46 1.69 12.15
N VAL A 442 1.77 1.84 11.96
CA VAL A 442 2.73 2.13 13.03
C VAL A 442 2.53 3.55 13.59
N ALA A 443 2.44 4.55 12.72
CA ALA A 443 2.28 5.95 13.12
C ALA A 443 0.95 6.22 13.86
N GLU A 444 -0.13 5.57 13.43
CA GLU A 444 -1.44 5.61 14.07
C GLU A 444 -1.55 4.72 15.33
N ARG A 445 -0.55 3.87 15.57
CA ARG A 445 -0.54 2.88 16.67
C ARG A 445 -1.70 1.88 16.57
N ILE A 446 -2.02 1.48 15.36
CA ILE A 446 -2.94 0.37 15.12
C ILE A 446 -2.30 -0.94 15.60
N ILE A 447 -1.00 -1.08 15.33
CA ILE A 447 -0.21 -2.27 15.69
C ILE A 447 0.14 -2.25 17.18
N PRO A 448 -0.05 -3.36 17.93
CA PRO A 448 0.41 -3.47 19.31
C PRO A 448 1.93 -3.74 19.38
N PRO A 449 2.61 -3.30 20.44
CA PRO A 449 4.03 -3.59 20.62
C PRO A 449 4.29 -5.09 20.82
N ASN A 450 5.42 -5.58 20.30
CA ASN A 450 5.89 -6.95 20.42
C ASN A 450 7.36 -6.93 20.89
N ASP A 451 7.67 -7.65 21.96
CA ASP A 451 9.03 -7.65 22.55
C ASP A 451 10.08 -8.31 21.65
N LYS A 452 9.66 -9.11 20.65
CA LYS A 452 10.56 -9.88 19.78
C LYS A 452 10.75 -9.30 18.38
N LYS A 453 9.82 -8.46 17.91
CA LYS A 453 9.77 -7.96 16.53
C LYS A 453 9.65 -6.45 16.52
N THR A 454 10.13 -5.82 15.46
CA THR A 454 9.84 -4.41 15.21
C THR A 454 8.35 -4.18 14.95
N MET A 455 7.90 -2.93 15.08
CA MET A 455 6.50 -2.57 14.81
C MET A 455 6.15 -2.80 13.34
N GLU A 456 7.08 -2.50 12.44
CA GLU A 456 6.97 -2.69 11.00
C GLU A 456 6.88 -4.17 10.64
N GLU A 457 7.67 -5.05 11.27
CA GLU A 457 7.56 -6.50 11.09
C GLU A 457 6.23 -7.05 11.61
N THR A 458 5.75 -6.55 12.76
CA THR A 458 4.45 -6.95 13.31
C THR A 458 3.28 -6.45 12.43
N ALA A 459 3.45 -5.30 11.79
CA ALA A 459 2.51 -4.75 10.82
C ALA A 459 2.46 -5.60 9.54
N GLU A 460 3.62 -5.99 9.01
CA GLU A 460 3.75 -6.88 7.86
C GLU A 460 3.12 -8.26 8.14
N ASP A 461 3.36 -8.85 9.31
CA ASP A 461 2.71 -10.09 9.75
C ASP A 461 1.18 -9.95 9.79
N SER A 462 0.68 -8.77 10.21
CA SER A 462 -0.75 -8.50 10.24
C SER A 462 -1.34 -8.41 8.82
N LEU A 463 -0.66 -7.72 7.91
CA LEU A 463 -1.08 -7.67 6.50
C LEU A 463 -1.06 -9.07 5.86
N GLN A 464 -0.02 -9.86 6.15
CA GLN A 464 0.11 -11.23 5.68
C GLN A 464 -1.05 -12.11 6.17
N GLN A 465 -1.48 -11.97 7.42
CA GLN A 465 -2.64 -12.69 7.94
C GLN A 465 -3.96 -12.26 7.27
N LEU A 466 -4.12 -10.99 6.92
CA LEU A 466 -5.28 -10.53 6.12
C LEU A 466 -5.27 -11.16 4.72
N PHE A 467 -4.09 -11.25 4.10
CA PHE A 467 -3.93 -11.87 2.78
C PHE A 467 -4.27 -13.36 2.82
N GLU A 468 -3.76 -14.09 3.82
CA GLU A 468 -4.04 -15.52 4.00
C GLU A 468 -5.52 -15.82 4.28
N ARG A 469 -6.26 -14.84 4.82
CA ARG A 469 -7.73 -14.92 5.00
C ARG A 469 -8.50 -14.48 3.75
N ASN A 470 -7.82 -14.18 2.65
CA ASN A 470 -8.39 -13.63 1.42
C ASN A 470 -9.17 -12.30 1.63
N MET A 471 -8.82 -11.53 2.67
CA MET A 471 -9.43 -10.23 2.97
C MET A 471 -8.76 -9.06 2.24
N VAL A 472 -7.57 -9.29 1.69
CA VAL A 472 -6.81 -8.34 0.87
C VAL A 472 -6.06 -9.11 -0.22
N GLN A 473 -5.90 -8.50 -1.38
CA GLN A 473 -5.12 -9.04 -2.49
C GLN A 473 -3.76 -8.34 -2.55
N LEU A 474 -2.68 -9.11 -2.65
CA LEU A 474 -1.34 -8.57 -2.82
C LEU A 474 -0.94 -8.62 -4.29
N SER A 475 -0.39 -7.53 -4.80
CA SER A 475 0.10 -7.39 -6.18
C SER A 475 1.43 -6.63 -6.22
N LEU A 476 2.09 -6.65 -7.37
CA LEU A 476 3.14 -5.70 -7.70
C LEU A 476 2.46 -4.52 -8.36
N SER A 477 3.02 -3.32 -8.15
CA SER A 477 2.59 -2.18 -8.92
C SER A 477 2.87 -2.44 -10.41
N PRO A 478 1.90 -2.14 -11.29
CA PRO A 478 2.09 -2.28 -12.73
C PRO A 478 3.16 -1.31 -13.26
N TYR A 479 3.39 -0.20 -12.57
CA TYR A 479 4.34 0.85 -12.96
C TYR A 479 5.72 0.63 -12.37
N ASP A 480 5.79 0.05 -11.16
CA ASP A 480 7.03 -0.23 -10.48
C ASP A 480 6.98 -1.61 -9.81
N ILE A 481 7.60 -2.60 -10.44
CA ILE A 481 7.59 -3.97 -9.92
C ILE A 481 8.36 -4.14 -8.58
N TYR A 482 8.98 -3.07 -8.06
CA TYR A 482 9.56 -3.03 -6.71
C TYR A 482 8.55 -2.67 -5.64
N LEU A 483 7.51 -1.97 -6.05
CA LEU A 483 6.49 -1.48 -5.15
C LEU A 483 5.45 -2.58 -4.99
N ARG A 484 5.44 -3.22 -3.83
CA ARG A 484 4.34 -4.11 -3.42
C ARG A 484 3.11 -3.27 -3.16
N THR A 485 2.04 -3.58 -3.86
CA THR A 485 0.73 -2.98 -3.64
C THR A 485 -0.21 -4.01 -3.02
N CYS A 486 -1.23 -3.52 -2.34
CA CYS A 486 -2.35 -4.33 -1.93
C CYS A 486 -3.66 -3.65 -2.33
N ARG A 487 -4.68 -4.43 -2.66
CA ARG A 487 -6.02 -3.97 -3.02
C ARG A 487 -7.06 -4.73 -2.22
N VAL A 488 -8.13 -4.06 -1.84
CA VAL A 488 -9.30 -4.69 -1.21
C VAL A 488 -10.40 -4.82 -2.26
N HIS A 489 -11.06 -5.98 -2.31
CA HIS A 489 -12.22 -6.17 -3.18
C HIS A 489 -13.38 -5.30 -2.68
N ASP A 490 -14.20 -4.75 -3.58
CA ASP A 490 -15.23 -3.75 -3.25
C ASP A 490 -16.22 -4.23 -2.18
N LEU A 491 -16.76 -5.45 -2.27
CA LEU A 491 -17.61 -6.03 -1.21
C LEU A 491 -16.91 -6.13 0.17
N LEU A 492 -15.60 -6.40 0.20
CA LEU A 492 -14.82 -6.42 1.44
C LEU A 492 -14.58 -5.00 1.96
N ARG A 493 -14.40 -4.02 1.05
CA ARG A 493 -14.30 -2.61 1.41
C ARG A 493 -15.63 -2.07 1.94
N GLU A 494 -16.76 -2.42 1.32
CA GLU A 494 -18.11 -2.12 1.80
C GLU A 494 -18.33 -2.67 3.21
N LEU A 495 -17.95 -3.93 3.46
CA LEU A 495 -17.97 -4.51 4.80
C LEU A 495 -17.08 -3.71 5.77
N ALA A 496 -15.85 -3.39 5.39
CA ALA A 496 -14.93 -2.62 6.23
C ALA A 496 -15.49 -1.23 6.55
N MET A 497 -16.13 -0.57 5.59
CA MET A 497 -16.81 0.73 5.78
C MET A 497 -17.97 0.60 6.76
N HIS A 498 -18.85 -0.39 6.57
CA HIS A 498 -19.99 -0.65 7.46
C HIS A 498 -19.54 -0.90 8.90
N GLU A 499 -18.58 -1.80 9.08
CA GLU A 499 -18.04 -2.12 10.41
C GLU A 499 -17.28 -0.94 11.03
N ALA A 500 -16.58 -0.14 10.22
CA ALA A 500 -15.92 1.07 10.69
C ALA A 500 -16.91 2.14 11.15
N GLN A 501 -18.03 2.32 10.43
CA GLN A 501 -19.08 3.28 10.76
C GLN A 501 -19.77 2.92 12.09
N LYS A 502 -20.09 1.63 12.31
CA LYS A 502 -20.69 1.14 13.57
C LYS A 502 -19.91 1.58 14.82
N ILE A 503 -18.60 1.69 14.70
CA ILE A 503 -17.71 2.02 15.82
C ILE A 503 -17.02 3.38 15.68
N ASN A 504 -17.43 4.22 14.73
CA ASN A 504 -16.82 5.51 14.41
C ASN A 504 -15.28 5.44 14.23
N PHE A 505 -14.80 4.38 13.59
CA PHE A 505 -13.36 4.14 13.41
C PHE A 505 -12.72 5.11 12.42
N VAL A 506 -13.38 5.34 11.29
CA VAL A 506 -13.02 6.30 10.23
C VAL A 506 -14.29 6.92 9.67
N THR A 507 -14.21 8.20 9.31
CA THR A 507 -15.25 8.90 8.53
C THR A 507 -14.71 9.20 7.15
N ILE A 508 -15.50 8.84 6.15
CA ILE A 508 -15.14 8.95 4.74
C ILE A 508 -16.05 10.01 4.12
N PHE A 509 -15.46 10.94 3.39
CA PHE A 509 -16.15 12.02 2.69
C PHE A 509 -15.92 11.87 1.19
N GLY A 510 -16.94 11.46 0.45
CA GLY A 510 -16.93 11.40 -1.01
C GLY A 510 -18.07 12.21 -1.64
N ASN A 511 -19.21 12.29 -0.94
CA ASN A 511 -20.44 12.93 -1.38
C ASN A 511 -20.83 14.13 -0.50
N PRO A 512 -21.51 15.15 -1.06
CA PRO A 512 -22.08 16.23 -0.27
C PRO A 512 -23.03 15.75 0.85
N GLN A 513 -23.67 14.60 0.67
CA GLN A 513 -24.57 14.01 1.67
C GLN A 513 -23.81 13.41 2.88
N ASP A 514 -22.53 13.06 2.73
CA ASP A 514 -21.73 12.44 3.79
C ASP A 514 -21.48 13.43 4.96
N VAL A 515 -21.62 14.72 4.70
CA VAL A 515 -21.59 15.79 5.70
C VAL A 515 -22.65 15.57 6.79
N ASN A 516 -23.81 15.03 6.43
CA ASN A 516 -24.91 14.81 7.37
C ASN A 516 -24.62 13.67 8.37
N HIS A 517 -23.66 12.81 8.05
CA HIS A 517 -23.19 11.71 8.90
C HIS A 517 -21.91 12.06 9.67
N SER A 518 -21.43 13.31 9.56
CA SER A 518 -20.27 13.80 10.29
C SER A 518 -20.56 13.91 11.78
N HIS A 519 -19.92 13.04 12.57
CA HIS A 519 -19.72 13.30 13.99
C HIS A 519 -18.47 14.17 14.14
N ARG A 520 -18.52 15.30 14.86
CA ARG A 520 -17.34 16.19 15.09
C ARG A 520 -16.21 15.56 15.93
N VAL A 521 -16.24 14.24 16.18
CA VAL A 521 -15.35 13.50 17.09
C VAL A 521 -14.56 12.41 16.32
N THR A 522 -14.27 12.64 15.04
CA THR A 522 -13.62 11.65 14.18
C THR A 522 -12.12 11.60 14.40
N ARG A 523 -11.60 10.40 14.68
CA ARG A 523 -10.16 10.18 14.83
C ARG A 523 -9.43 9.99 13.51
N ARG A 524 -10.12 9.46 12.50
CA ARG A 524 -9.60 9.26 11.16
C ARG A 524 -10.59 9.85 10.19
N ALA A 525 -10.09 10.68 9.29
CA ALA A 525 -10.86 11.25 8.21
C ALA A 525 -10.18 10.88 6.89
N SER A 526 -10.98 10.43 5.93
CA SER A 526 -10.56 10.25 4.55
C SER A 526 -11.46 11.11 3.67
N ILE A 527 -10.85 12.05 2.94
CA ILE A 527 -11.54 12.82 1.91
C ILE A 527 -11.16 12.21 0.58
N GLN A 528 -12.17 11.75 -0.15
CA GLN A 528 -12.08 11.10 -1.46
C GLN A 528 -12.90 11.96 -2.44
N SER A 529 -12.61 13.26 -2.47
CA SER A 529 -13.35 14.27 -3.22
C SER A 529 -12.61 15.62 -3.23
N ASP A 530 -12.90 16.45 -4.23
CA ASP A 530 -12.32 17.78 -4.39
C ASP A 530 -13.00 18.88 -3.55
N GLY A 531 -14.02 18.50 -2.77
CA GLY A 531 -14.82 19.43 -1.99
C GLY A 531 -14.10 19.95 -0.74
N ASP A 532 -13.66 21.19 -0.76
CA ASP A 532 -13.23 21.94 0.44
C ASP A 532 -14.15 21.90 1.63
N GLU A 533 -15.44 21.78 1.35
CA GLU A 533 -16.48 21.84 2.35
C GLU A 533 -16.26 20.75 3.39
N PHE A 534 -15.69 19.59 3.01
CA PHE A 534 -15.43 18.47 3.90
C PHE A 534 -14.37 18.77 4.97
N ILE A 535 -13.35 19.59 4.68
CA ILE A 535 -12.29 19.91 5.65
C ILE A 535 -12.88 20.61 6.88
N LYS A 536 -13.90 21.45 6.67
CA LYS A 536 -14.62 22.19 7.73
C LYS A 536 -15.40 21.28 8.67
N HIS A 537 -15.62 20.03 8.26
CA HIS A 537 -16.33 19.01 9.04
C HIS A 537 -15.37 18.06 9.79
N ILE A 538 -14.07 18.26 9.65
CA ILE A 538 -13.06 17.50 10.40
C ILE A 538 -12.87 18.16 11.76
N GLY A 539 -12.91 17.35 12.82
CA GLY A 539 -12.77 17.84 14.19
C GLY A 539 -11.31 18.03 14.63
N PRO A 540 -11.06 18.81 15.69
CA PRO A 540 -9.70 19.06 16.19
C PRO A 540 -9.03 17.84 16.84
N LYS A 541 -9.82 16.78 17.09
CA LYS A 541 -9.36 15.51 17.67
C LYS A 541 -8.87 14.50 16.62
N THR A 542 -8.87 14.87 15.36
CA THR A 542 -8.42 14.01 14.27
C THR A 542 -6.93 13.70 14.38
N ARG A 543 -6.61 12.42 14.21
CA ARG A 543 -5.26 11.85 14.33
C ARG A 543 -4.70 11.41 12.98
N SER A 544 -5.57 11.12 12.03
CA SER A 544 -5.22 10.73 10.67
C SER A 544 -6.11 11.45 9.68
N LEU A 545 -5.49 12.08 8.69
CA LEU A 545 -6.17 12.76 7.59
C LEU A 545 -5.55 12.26 6.28
N LEU A 546 -6.36 11.57 5.50
CA LEU A 546 -6.02 11.15 4.14
C LEU A 546 -6.82 11.99 3.15
N LEU A 547 -6.15 12.60 2.19
CA LEU A 547 -6.70 13.49 1.19
C LEU A 547 -6.37 12.92 -0.18
N PHE A 548 -7.38 12.35 -0.83
CA PHE A 548 -7.31 11.83 -2.18
C PHE A 548 -8.15 12.73 -3.08
N SER A 549 -7.54 13.31 -4.11
CA SER A 549 -8.33 13.92 -5.18
C SER A 549 -8.94 12.81 -6.04
N ASN A 550 -10.20 12.96 -6.41
CA ASN A 550 -10.84 12.07 -7.39
C ASN A 550 -10.39 12.33 -8.83
N TYR A 551 -9.55 13.35 -9.05
CA TYR A 551 -9.21 13.84 -10.37
C TYR A 551 -7.71 13.77 -10.55
N LYS A 552 -7.25 12.74 -11.25
CA LYS A 552 -5.82 12.60 -11.54
C LYS A 552 -5.25 13.78 -12.33
N MET A 553 -6.05 14.65 -12.96
CA MET A 553 -5.52 15.63 -13.91
C MET A 553 -6.35 16.91 -14.14
N ILE A 554 -7.24 17.39 -13.23
CA ILE A 554 -8.00 18.65 -13.46
C ILE A 554 -7.47 19.83 -12.61
N ASP A 555 -7.30 20.98 -13.26
CA ASP A 555 -6.97 22.30 -12.68
C ASP A 555 -8.12 22.93 -11.86
N HIS A 556 -9.13 22.15 -11.49
CA HIS A 556 -10.33 22.61 -10.77
C HIS A 556 -10.47 21.98 -9.40
N CYS A 557 -9.41 21.33 -8.90
CA CYS A 557 -9.19 21.13 -7.47
C CYS A 557 -9.10 22.51 -6.79
N ARG A 558 -10.25 23.15 -6.60
CA ARG A 558 -10.43 24.17 -5.57
C ARG A 558 -10.58 23.38 -4.28
N ILE A 559 -9.49 22.74 -3.86
CA ILE A 559 -9.25 22.63 -2.43
C ILE A 559 -8.70 24.03 -2.07
N THR A 560 -9.56 24.93 -1.58
CA THR A 560 -9.38 26.23 -0.95
C THR A 560 -7.94 26.39 -0.58
N ASN A 561 -7.39 27.49 -1.08
CA ASN A 561 -5.97 27.79 -1.27
C ASN A 561 -5.11 27.84 0.02
N SER A 562 -5.46 27.12 1.09
CA SER A 562 -4.64 26.85 2.27
C SER A 562 -5.34 25.85 3.20
N LEU A 563 -4.74 24.68 3.43
CA LEU A 563 -5.03 23.89 4.63
C LEU A 563 -4.26 24.52 5.79
N ASN A 564 -5.00 25.10 6.73
CA ASN A 564 -4.44 25.66 7.96
C ASN A 564 -4.58 24.63 9.08
N PHE A 565 -3.50 24.40 9.83
CA PHE A 565 -3.45 23.41 10.90
C PHE A 565 -3.74 23.89 12.35
N PRO A 566 -4.11 25.14 12.67
CA PRO A 566 -4.30 25.51 14.07
C PRO A 566 -5.43 24.71 14.73
N GLU A 567 -6.35 24.12 13.95
CA GLU A 567 -7.40 23.23 14.44
C GLU A 567 -6.96 21.75 14.56
N PHE A 568 -5.93 21.28 13.85
CA PHE A 568 -5.55 19.86 13.77
C PHE A 568 -4.29 19.49 14.57
N ARG A 569 -4.05 20.16 15.70
CA ARG A 569 -2.80 20.05 16.47
C ARG A 569 -2.50 18.66 17.04
N LEU A 570 -3.48 17.74 17.02
CA LEU A 570 -3.34 16.35 17.48
C LEU A 570 -3.03 15.35 16.36
N LEU A 571 -2.86 15.81 15.12
CA LEU A 571 -2.61 14.98 13.94
C LEU A 571 -1.29 14.20 14.03
N ARG A 572 -1.33 12.93 13.60
CA ARG A 572 -0.18 12.00 13.57
C ARG A 572 0.15 11.53 12.16
N VAL A 573 -0.88 11.35 11.33
CA VAL A 573 -0.76 10.91 9.94
C VAL A 573 -1.42 11.94 9.05
N LEU A 574 -0.66 12.43 8.07
CA LEU A 574 -1.14 13.25 6.98
C LEU A 574 -0.71 12.60 5.66
N GLU A 575 -1.67 12.24 4.83
CA GLU A 575 -1.42 11.81 3.46
C GLU A 575 -2.20 12.69 2.50
N ILE A 576 -1.52 13.25 1.52
CA ILE A 576 -2.09 14.02 0.43
C ILE A 576 -1.59 13.39 -0.86
N GLU A 577 -2.53 12.98 -1.72
CA GLU A 577 -2.18 12.31 -2.97
C GLU A 577 -2.99 12.84 -4.15
N GLU A 578 -2.29 13.01 -5.28
CA GLU A 578 -2.86 13.40 -6.58
C GLU A 578 -3.54 14.77 -6.59
N VAL A 579 -3.09 15.70 -5.72
CA VAL A 579 -3.63 17.07 -5.64
C VAL A 579 -2.80 18.06 -6.46
N ARG A 580 -3.47 19.06 -7.05
CA ARG A 580 -2.84 20.16 -7.80
C ARG A 580 -3.09 21.52 -7.17
N ASN A 581 -2.11 22.42 -7.28
CA ASN A 581 -2.21 23.83 -6.87
C ASN A 581 -2.62 24.04 -5.40
N MET A 582 -2.35 23.04 -4.55
CA MET A 582 -2.68 23.09 -3.13
C MET A 582 -1.57 23.78 -2.33
N GLU A 583 -1.99 24.48 -1.29
CA GLU A 583 -1.10 25.16 -0.37
C GLU A 583 -1.29 24.60 1.05
N LEU A 584 -0.16 24.28 1.69
CA LEU A 584 -0.11 23.75 3.04
C LEU A 584 0.67 24.71 3.93
N ARG A 585 0.04 25.21 4.99
CA ARG A 585 0.63 26.18 5.93
C ARG A 585 0.79 25.57 7.31
N GLU A 586 1.79 26.02 8.05
CA GLU A 586 1.97 25.71 9.48
C GLU A 586 2.18 24.21 9.79
N LEU A 587 2.72 23.43 8.83
CA LEU A 587 3.01 22.01 9.05
C LEU A 587 3.91 21.80 10.28
N ASP A 588 4.85 22.72 10.50
CA ASP A 588 5.80 22.72 11.62
C ASP A 588 5.18 22.98 13.00
N GLN A 589 3.88 23.30 13.07
CA GLN A 589 3.13 23.41 14.32
C GLN A 589 2.55 22.06 14.79
N LEU A 590 2.54 21.03 13.94
CA LEU A 590 1.98 19.71 14.26
C LEU A 590 2.97 18.82 15.00
N ILE A 591 3.25 19.11 16.27
CA ILE A 591 4.31 18.44 17.04
C ILE A 591 4.11 16.92 17.24
N HIS A 592 2.86 16.42 17.08
CA HIS A 592 2.50 15.01 17.21
C HIS A 592 2.62 14.21 15.91
N LEU A 593 2.94 14.89 14.81
CA LEU A 593 3.04 14.29 13.49
C LEU A 593 4.17 13.26 13.43
N LYS A 594 3.84 12.07 12.94
CA LYS A 594 4.71 10.90 12.80
C LYS A 594 4.89 10.50 11.34
N TYR A 595 3.87 10.71 10.51
CA TYR A 595 3.87 10.36 9.11
C TYR A 595 3.35 11.54 8.29
N VAL A 596 4.13 11.94 7.29
CA VAL A 596 3.72 12.86 6.24
C VAL A 596 4.03 12.24 4.90
N ALA A 597 3.01 12.12 4.06
CA ALA A 597 3.18 11.79 2.66
C ALA A 597 2.45 12.81 1.79
N ILE A 598 3.16 13.39 0.81
CA ILE A 598 2.60 14.29 -0.20
C ILE A 598 3.05 13.71 -1.54
N LYS A 599 2.19 12.91 -2.16
CA LYS A 599 2.53 12.06 -3.29
C LYS A 599 1.85 12.53 -4.57
N ASN A 600 2.54 12.40 -5.70
CA ASN A 600 1.95 12.67 -7.02
C ASN A 600 1.31 14.07 -7.16
N CYS A 601 1.78 15.06 -6.39
CA CYS A 601 1.18 16.41 -6.37
C CYS A 601 1.91 17.38 -7.31
N GLN A 602 1.18 18.28 -7.96
CA GLN A 602 1.75 19.29 -8.87
C GLN A 602 1.52 20.71 -8.33
N ASN A 603 2.52 21.58 -8.50
CA ASN A 603 2.51 22.96 -7.98
C ASN A 603 2.15 23.04 -6.49
N PHE A 604 2.64 22.09 -5.69
CA PHE A 604 2.30 21.99 -4.27
C PHE A 604 3.12 23.01 -3.48
N LYS A 605 2.45 23.95 -2.81
CA LYS A 605 3.10 24.99 -2.01
C LYS A 605 3.17 24.56 -0.55
N LEU A 606 4.38 24.51 0.00
CA LEU A 606 4.58 24.22 1.42
C LEU A 606 5.18 25.43 2.13
N HIS A 607 4.43 26.00 3.06
CA HIS A 607 4.85 27.10 3.90
C HIS A 607 5.19 26.59 5.31
N ILE A 608 6.45 26.73 5.67
CA ILE A 608 6.99 26.43 7.00
C ILE A 608 7.28 27.76 7.69
N GLU A 609 6.70 27.99 8.87
CA GLU A 609 6.87 29.27 9.57
C GLU A 609 8.23 29.38 10.26
N SER A 610 8.70 28.28 10.83
CA SER A 610 9.91 28.25 11.66
C SER A 610 10.94 27.24 11.18
N SER A 611 10.72 25.94 11.39
CA SER A 611 11.61 24.88 10.90
C SER A 611 10.94 23.52 10.99
N LEU A 612 11.18 22.66 10.00
CA LEU A 612 10.77 21.25 10.04
C LEU A 612 11.34 20.51 11.26
N GLY A 613 12.48 20.95 11.81
CA GLY A 613 13.10 20.35 12.99
C GLY A 613 12.23 20.36 14.25
N ARG A 614 11.12 21.12 14.26
CA ARG A 614 10.13 21.10 15.34
C ARG A 614 9.33 19.81 15.41
N LEU A 615 9.22 19.10 14.29
CA LEU A 615 8.50 17.82 14.18
C LEU A 615 9.34 16.69 14.79
N LYS A 616 9.65 16.79 16.08
CA LYS A 616 10.56 15.89 16.81
C LYS A 616 10.12 14.43 16.81
N ASN A 617 8.83 14.18 16.56
CA ASN A 617 8.22 12.85 16.52
C ASN A 617 8.07 12.29 15.08
N LEU A 618 8.50 13.03 14.06
CA LEU A 618 8.33 12.62 12.66
C LEU A 618 9.23 11.41 12.36
N GLU A 619 8.60 10.32 11.93
CA GLU A 619 9.23 9.05 11.59
C GLU A 619 9.29 8.85 10.07
N THR A 620 8.26 9.30 9.33
CA THR A 620 8.19 9.19 7.87
C THR A 620 7.93 10.55 7.21
N PHE A 621 8.74 10.87 6.21
CA PHE A 621 8.57 12.01 5.33
C PHE A 621 8.69 11.55 3.87
N ASP A 622 7.58 11.56 3.13
CA ASP A 622 7.48 11.05 1.75
C ASP A 622 6.94 12.14 0.81
N LEU A 623 7.73 12.53 -0.19
CA LEU A 623 7.37 13.52 -1.20
C LEU A 623 7.44 12.95 -2.63
N ARG A 624 7.32 11.63 -2.81
CA ARG A 624 7.51 10.99 -4.12
C ARG A 624 6.63 11.59 -5.21
N ALA A 625 7.24 11.80 -6.39
CA ALA A 625 6.59 12.34 -7.58
C ALA A 625 5.86 13.69 -7.38
N THR A 626 6.25 14.47 -6.37
CA THR A 626 5.67 15.79 -6.09
C THR A 626 6.58 16.92 -6.57
N SER A 627 5.97 17.94 -7.19
CA SER A 627 6.60 19.23 -7.51
C SER A 627 6.32 20.21 -6.38
N LEU A 628 7.33 20.43 -5.53
CA LEU A 628 7.26 21.28 -4.35
C LEU A 628 7.71 22.71 -4.67
N ILE A 629 6.89 23.69 -4.27
CA ILE A 629 7.17 25.13 -4.36
C ILE A 629 7.26 25.67 -2.92
N GLY A 630 8.37 26.34 -2.59
CA GLY A 630 8.52 26.99 -1.29
C GLY A 630 9.98 27.20 -0.90
N ASP A 631 10.29 28.40 -0.41
CA ASP A 631 11.57 28.74 0.21
C ASP A 631 11.45 28.56 1.72
N PHE A 632 11.89 27.41 2.22
CA PHE A 632 12.06 27.16 3.65
C PHE A 632 13.32 26.34 3.91
N ASP A 633 13.78 26.36 5.16
CA ASP A 633 14.97 25.62 5.56
C ASP A 633 14.72 24.09 5.55
N LYS A 634 15.18 23.44 4.47
CA LYS A 634 15.16 21.98 4.32
C LYS A 634 16.15 21.29 5.27
N ALA A 635 17.20 21.99 5.74
CA ALA A 635 18.20 21.41 6.63
C ALA A 635 17.60 21.03 7.99
N GLY A 636 16.55 21.76 8.42
CA GLY A 636 15.78 21.47 9.63
C GLY A 636 15.25 20.03 9.69
N LEU A 637 14.89 19.41 8.56
CA LEU A 637 14.42 18.02 8.52
C LEU A 637 15.44 17.06 9.13
N TRP A 638 16.73 17.24 8.81
CA TRP A 638 17.80 16.34 9.23
C TRP A 638 18.19 16.47 10.70
N THR A 639 17.60 17.44 11.41
CA THR A 639 17.76 17.57 12.87
C THR A 639 16.84 16.64 13.66
N ILE A 640 15.86 16.02 13.00
CA ILE A 640 14.85 15.17 13.63
C ILE A 640 15.42 13.77 13.87
N GLY A 641 15.79 13.49 15.13
CA GLY A 641 16.35 12.19 15.52
C GLY A 641 15.39 11.00 15.43
N ALA A 642 14.08 11.24 15.31
CA ALA A 642 13.06 10.18 15.19
C ALA A 642 12.88 9.65 13.76
N LEU A 643 13.45 10.32 12.75
CA LEU A 643 13.27 9.94 11.35
C LEU A 643 13.75 8.52 11.06
N ARG A 644 12.90 7.75 10.38
CA ARG A 644 13.14 6.39 9.90
C ARG A 644 13.09 6.28 8.39
N HIS A 645 12.19 7.03 7.75
CA HIS A 645 11.97 6.94 6.32
C HIS A 645 11.88 8.33 5.71
N VAL A 646 12.79 8.63 4.79
CA VAL A 646 12.78 9.86 4.00
C VAL A 646 12.79 9.49 2.53
N ARG A 647 11.75 9.88 1.80
CA ARG A 647 11.63 9.69 0.36
C ARG A 647 11.33 11.03 -0.26
N THR A 648 12.17 11.46 -1.18
CA THR A 648 12.04 12.79 -1.79
C THR A 648 11.71 12.68 -3.27
N SER A 649 11.61 13.82 -3.96
CA SER A 649 11.31 13.86 -5.39
C SER A 649 12.48 14.47 -6.14
N ALA A 650 12.97 13.77 -7.17
CA ALA A 650 13.97 14.27 -8.11
C ALA A 650 13.51 15.55 -8.84
N LEU A 651 12.19 15.80 -8.89
CA LEU A 651 11.55 16.94 -9.55
C LEU A 651 11.65 18.24 -8.73
N SER A 652 12.03 18.18 -7.45
CA SER A 652 12.14 19.36 -6.57
C SER A 652 13.56 19.92 -6.49
N ASP A 653 13.68 21.22 -6.17
CA ASP A 653 14.94 21.82 -5.70
C ASP A 653 15.48 20.98 -4.54
N SER A 654 16.75 20.62 -4.61
CA SER A 654 17.37 19.49 -3.90
C SER A 654 17.06 19.45 -2.39
N TRP A 655 16.71 18.27 -1.87
CA TRP A 655 16.94 17.94 -0.46
C TRP A 655 18.37 17.47 -0.33
N GLU A 656 19.25 18.30 0.24
CA GLU A 656 20.67 17.97 0.41
C GLU A 656 20.89 17.36 1.78
N LEU A 657 21.51 16.18 1.82
CA LEU A 657 21.85 15.49 3.07
C LEU A 657 23.12 16.11 3.68
N PRO A 658 23.09 16.63 4.92
CA PRO A 658 24.27 17.21 5.56
C PRO A 658 25.19 16.11 6.11
N PHE A 659 26.50 16.34 6.01
CA PHE A 659 27.55 15.37 6.37
C PHE A 659 27.54 14.97 7.85
N ASN A 660 27.16 15.88 8.74
CA ASN A 660 27.21 15.68 10.20
C ASN A 660 25.85 15.26 10.82
N ALA A 661 24.88 14.80 10.02
CA ALA A 661 23.59 14.39 10.53
C ALA A 661 23.71 13.14 11.44
N ASN A 662 23.13 13.16 12.63
CA ASN A 662 23.11 11.97 13.50
C ASN A 662 21.78 11.23 13.35
N LEU A 663 21.58 10.55 12.23
CA LEU A 663 20.33 9.91 11.82
C LEU A 663 20.33 8.40 12.10
N ARG A 664 20.58 8.01 13.36
CA ARG A 664 20.75 6.60 13.75
C ARG A 664 19.52 5.74 13.53
N ASN A 665 18.33 6.34 13.52
CA ASN A 665 17.07 5.60 13.34
C ASN A 665 16.68 5.45 11.86
N LEU A 666 17.42 6.09 10.94
CA LEU A 666 17.08 6.11 9.52
C LEU A 666 17.30 4.72 8.90
N GLN A 667 16.24 4.21 8.26
CA GLN A 667 16.17 2.91 7.60
C GLN A 667 16.00 3.04 6.09
N THR A 668 15.31 4.07 5.62
CA THR A 668 15.06 4.32 4.20
C THR A 668 15.43 5.75 3.85
N LEU A 669 16.28 5.90 2.84
CA LEU A 669 16.64 7.19 2.27
C LEU A 669 16.57 7.10 0.75
N GLU A 670 15.56 7.71 0.13
CA GLU A 670 15.35 7.62 -1.32
C GLU A 670 15.39 8.98 -2.02
N THR A 671 15.97 8.97 -3.23
CA THR A 671 15.97 10.08 -4.20
C THR A 671 16.66 11.36 -3.70
N VAL A 672 17.62 11.22 -2.79
CA VAL A 672 18.32 12.36 -2.18
C VAL A 672 19.50 12.78 -3.05
N LYS A 673 19.70 14.10 -3.18
CA LYS A 673 20.85 14.65 -3.89
C LYS A 673 21.98 14.91 -2.91
N LEU A 674 23.18 14.71 -3.42
CA LEU A 674 24.41 14.95 -2.68
C LEU A 674 24.84 16.39 -2.92
N SER A 675 25.26 17.09 -1.86
CA SER A 675 25.66 18.49 -1.96
C SER A 675 26.92 18.62 -2.84
N LYS A 676 27.13 19.81 -3.42
CA LYS A 676 28.23 20.08 -4.34
C LYS A 676 29.62 20.06 -3.68
N GLU A 677 29.68 20.02 -2.35
CA GLU A 677 30.90 20.23 -1.56
C GLU A 677 31.42 18.95 -0.89
N TRP A 678 31.10 17.78 -1.42
CA TRP A 678 31.60 16.53 -0.83
C TRP A 678 33.12 16.40 -1.08
N HIS A 679 33.90 16.61 -0.02
CA HIS A 679 35.34 16.47 0.00
C HIS A 679 35.74 15.05 0.41
N LYS A 680 36.98 14.66 0.07
CA LYS A 680 37.52 13.32 0.32
C LYS A 680 37.56 12.90 1.80
N ASP A 681 37.48 13.87 2.71
CA ASP A 681 37.51 13.68 4.17
C ASP A 681 36.11 13.68 4.81
N ASP A 682 35.05 13.94 4.03
CA ASP A 682 33.69 13.96 4.54
C ASP A 682 33.17 12.53 4.71
N GLN A 683 32.85 12.16 5.94
CA GLN A 683 32.18 10.90 6.24
C GLN A 683 30.68 11.06 6.01
N LEU A 684 30.03 10.01 5.49
CA LEU A 684 28.57 9.95 5.55
C LEU A 684 28.10 10.08 7.01
N PRO A 685 26.90 10.64 7.22
CA PRO A 685 26.30 10.66 8.54
C PRO A 685 26.19 9.24 9.12
N CYS A 686 26.08 9.10 10.44
CA CYS A 686 25.95 7.79 11.08
C CYS A 686 24.60 7.12 10.71
N LEU A 687 24.57 6.45 9.55
CA LEU A 687 23.41 5.78 8.95
C LEU A 687 23.42 4.26 9.26
N ASN A 688 23.75 3.92 10.50
CA ASN A 688 24.08 2.53 10.87
C ASN A 688 22.92 1.55 10.70
N ASN A 689 21.66 2.01 10.66
CA ASN A 689 20.46 1.18 10.53
C ASN A 689 19.83 1.25 9.12
N LEU A 690 20.52 1.86 8.15
CA LEU A 690 20.00 2.07 6.81
C LEU A 690 19.88 0.74 6.06
N ARG A 691 18.70 0.48 5.49
CA ARG A 691 18.35 -0.72 4.72
C ARG A 691 18.16 -0.41 3.23
N THR A 692 17.71 0.80 2.91
CA THR A 692 17.47 1.23 1.52
C THR A 692 18.10 2.60 1.30
N LEU A 693 18.91 2.72 0.24
CA LEU A 693 19.55 3.96 -0.17
C LEU A 693 19.34 4.19 -1.67
N SER A 694 18.78 5.34 -2.04
CA SER A 694 18.69 5.80 -3.44
C SER A 694 19.28 7.20 -3.56
N LEU A 695 20.29 7.34 -4.42
CA LEU A 695 21.10 8.56 -4.59
C LEU A 695 21.00 9.09 -6.02
N HIS A 696 20.79 10.40 -6.16
CA HIS A 696 20.78 11.07 -7.47
C HIS A 696 21.98 12.03 -7.62
N ILE A 697 22.83 11.78 -8.61
CA ILE A 697 24.14 12.44 -8.83
C ILE A 697 24.10 13.22 -10.17
N ARG A 698 24.08 14.55 -10.11
CA ARG A 698 23.92 15.40 -11.32
C ARG A 698 25.21 15.88 -11.99
N LYS A 699 26.36 15.86 -11.30
CA LYS A 699 27.63 16.36 -11.87
C LYS A 699 28.84 15.91 -11.04
N THR A 700 29.75 15.16 -11.64
CA THR A 700 31.13 15.02 -11.14
C THR A 700 31.97 16.08 -11.86
N SER A 701 32.39 17.14 -11.16
CA SER A 701 33.63 17.80 -11.57
C SER A 701 34.73 16.73 -11.53
N SER A 702 35.71 16.83 -12.43
CA SER A 702 36.79 15.84 -12.62
C SER A 702 37.61 15.51 -11.35
N ASP A 703 37.40 16.23 -10.25
CA ASP A 703 38.07 16.06 -8.96
C ASP A 703 37.16 15.58 -7.80
N ALA A 704 35.88 15.25 -8.05
CA ALA A 704 34.95 14.72 -7.04
C ALA A 704 35.29 13.25 -6.72
N ASN A 705 36.42 13.05 -6.07
CA ASN A 705 36.90 11.75 -5.62
C ASN A 705 36.20 11.35 -4.32
N VAL A 706 35.53 10.20 -4.43
CA VAL A 706 35.15 9.24 -3.38
C VAL A 706 33.94 9.58 -2.52
N LEU A 707 32.77 9.16 -3.02
CA LEU A 707 31.72 8.58 -2.20
C LEU A 707 32.28 7.30 -1.54
N LEU A 708 32.96 7.41 -0.39
CA LEU A 708 33.03 6.27 0.51
C LEU A 708 31.64 6.19 1.13
N LEU A 709 30.72 5.47 0.47
CA LEU A 709 29.64 4.83 1.18
C LEU A 709 30.35 4.00 2.27
N GLY A 710 30.33 4.46 3.52
CA GLY A 710 31.01 3.79 4.61
C GLY A 710 30.43 2.38 4.82
N THR A 711 30.84 1.71 5.89
CA THR A 711 30.22 0.42 6.23
C THR A 711 28.74 0.63 6.57
N LEU A 712 27.85 0.23 5.66
CA LEU A 712 26.39 0.17 5.88
C LEU A 712 26.00 -1.29 6.11
N PRO A 713 26.12 -1.79 7.36
CA PRO A 713 26.08 -3.24 7.62
C PRO A 713 24.71 -3.87 7.35
N TYR A 714 23.63 -3.09 7.36
CA TYR A 714 22.26 -3.59 7.14
C TYR A 714 21.68 -3.19 5.79
N LEU A 715 22.49 -2.67 4.86
CA LEU A 715 22.01 -2.24 3.55
C LEU A 715 21.53 -3.45 2.73
N LEU A 716 20.26 -3.41 2.31
CA LEU A 716 19.60 -4.46 1.53
C LEU A 716 19.35 -4.03 0.08
N SER A 717 19.15 -2.73 -0.15
CA SER A 717 18.85 -2.18 -1.47
C SER A 717 19.61 -0.87 -1.71
N LEU A 718 20.26 -0.78 -2.87
CA LEU A 718 21.02 0.37 -3.31
C LEU A 718 20.59 0.78 -4.72
N GLU A 719 20.22 2.04 -4.89
CA GLU A 719 19.97 2.67 -6.19
C GLU A 719 20.88 3.88 -6.37
N ILE A 720 21.47 3.97 -7.55
CA ILE A 720 22.32 5.08 -7.95
C ILE A 720 21.86 5.56 -9.31
N ASP A 721 21.38 6.79 -9.35
CA ASP A 721 20.96 7.49 -10.55
C ASP A 721 21.95 8.61 -10.86
N SER A 722 22.69 8.48 -11.94
CA SER A 722 23.70 9.44 -12.38
C SER A 722 23.77 9.50 -13.90
N VAL A 723 24.14 10.64 -14.46
CA VAL A 723 24.49 10.69 -15.90
C VAL A 723 25.68 9.78 -16.21
N VAL A 724 26.70 9.81 -15.34
CA VAL A 724 27.87 8.94 -15.38
C VAL A 724 28.11 8.37 -13.98
N ILE A 725 28.05 7.05 -13.84
CA ILE A 725 28.29 6.37 -12.57
C ILE A 725 29.78 6.53 -12.20
N PRO A 726 30.10 7.08 -11.01
CA PRO A 726 31.48 7.25 -10.57
C PRO A 726 32.25 5.92 -10.54
N LYS A 727 33.49 5.96 -11.02
CA LYS A 727 34.33 4.76 -11.12
C LYS A 727 34.59 4.15 -9.74
N GLU A 728 34.69 4.96 -8.69
CA GLU A 728 34.94 4.57 -7.30
C GLU A 728 33.84 3.67 -6.72
N ILE A 729 32.60 3.83 -7.21
CA ILE A 729 31.46 3.01 -6.80
C ILE A 729 31.54 1.65 -7.49
N VAL A 730 31.92 1.62 -8.77
CA VAL A 730 31.89 0.42 -9.60
C VAL A 730 33.15 -0.43 -9.46
N TYR A 731 34.30 0.17 -9.13
CA TYR A 731 35.55 -0.58 -8.93
C TYR A 731 35.43 -1.56 -7.74
N PRO A 732 36.12 -2.72 -7.80
CA PRO A 732 35.84 -3.93 -7.01
C PRO A 732 36.13 -3.82 -5.50
N THR A 733 36.39 -2.62 -4.98
CA THR A 733 36.59 -2.37 -3.55
C THR A 733 35.32 -1.90 -2.84
N ALA A 734 34.33 -1.31 -3.51
CA ALA A 734 33.19 -0.69 -2.82
C ALA A 734 31.95 -1.59 -2.76
N LEU A 735 31.37 -1.96 -3.91
CA LEU A 735 30.13 -2.74 -3.96
C LEU A 735 30.23 -4.14 -3.32
N PRO A 736 31.31 -4.92 -3.50
CA PRO A 736 31.41 -6.26 -2.90
C PRO A 736 31.46 -6.28 -1.36
N GLU A 737 31.78 -5.17 -0.70
CA GLU A 737 31.80 -5.06 0.77
C GLU A 737 30.40 -5.07 1.40
N TYR A 738 29.34 -4.81 0.62
CA TYR A 738 27.95 -4.87 1.08
C TYR A 738 27.43 -6.30 1.06
N HIS A 739 27.87 -7.12 2.01
CA HIS A 739 27.53 -8.55 2.06
C HIS A 739 26.03 -8.85 2.19
N ASN A 740 25.24 -7.91 2.73
CA ASN A 740 23.79 -8.05 2.88
C ASN A 740 22.98 -7.47 1.72
N LEU A 741 23.64 -6.88 0.71
CA LEU A 741 22.95 -6.25 -0.42
C LEU A 741 22.24 -7.29 -1.28
N GLN A 742 20.93 -7.13 -1.42
CA GLN A 742 20.06 -8.03 -2.18
C GLN A 742 19.56 -7.42 -3.49
N SER A 743 19.38 -6.09 -3.55
CA SER A 743 18.96 -5.39 -4.78
C SER A 743 19.90 -4.25 -5.11
N LEU A 744 20.29 -4.16 -6.38
CA LEU A 744 21.17 -3.11 -6.91
C LEU A 744 20.56 -2.54 -8.20
N HIS A 745 20.37 -1.22 -8.21
CA HIS A 745 19.87 -0.47 -9.35
C HIS A 745 20.89 0.60 -9.75
N LEU A 746 21.43 0.47 -10.96
CA LEU A 746 22.39 1.40 -11.53
C LEU A 746 21.77 2.06 -12.75
N ILE A 747 21.46 3.35 -12.64
CA ILE A 747 20.86 4.16 -13.68
C ILE A 747 21.92 5.16 -14.14
N GLY A 748 22.36 5.03 -15.39
CA GLY A 748 23.41 5.87 -15.95
C GLY A 748 24.47 5.14 -16.77
N SER A 749 25.27 5.94 -17.47
CA SER A 749 26.42 5.44 -18.22
C SER A 749 27.58 5.09 -17.29
N TRP A 750 28.34 4.05 -17.61
CA TRP A 750 29.49 3.66 -16.80
C TRP A 750 30.68 4.56 -17.14
N HIS A 751 31.54 4.85 -16.15
CA HIS A 751 32.76 5.62 -16.41
C HIS A 751 33.61 4.95 -17.50
N LYS A 752 34.14 5.74 -18.43
CA LYS A 752 34.96 5.26 -19.56
C LYS A 752 36.12 4.39 -19.04
N GLY A 753 36.25 3.17 -19.57
CA GLY A 753 37.30 2.22 -19.21
C GLY A 753 36.92 1.18 -18.16
N VAL A 754 35.75 1.27 -17.52
CA VAL A 754 35.24 0.22 -16.64
C VAL A 754 34.54 -0.84 -17.50
N ARG A 755 34.96 -2.10 -17.36
CA ARG A 755 34.32 -3.25 -18.01
C ARG A 755 33.50 -4.01 -17.00
N LEU A 756 32.33 -4.50 -17.41
CA LEU A 756 31.46 -5.32 -16.56
C LEU A 756 32.13 -6.68 -16.31
N GLU A 757 32.28 -7.02 -15.04
CA GLU A 757 32.84 -8.28 -14.54
C GLU A 757 32.04 -8.72 -13.32
N GLU A 758 31.90 -10.03 -13.09
CA GLU A 758 31.14 -10.57 -11.95
C GLU A 758 31.61 -9.99 -10.59
N ARG A 759 32.93 -9.86 -10.41
CA ARG A 759 33.57 -9.40 -9.16
C ARG A 759 33.19 -7.98 -8.72
N LEU A 760 32.51 -7.22 -9.57
CA LEU A 760 32.00 -5.90 -9.23
C LEU A 760 30.73 -5.96 -8.37
N PHE A 761 30.07 -7.13 -8.33
CA PHE A 761 28.79 -7.31 -7.66
C PHE A 761 28.90 -8.23 -6.42
N PRO A 762 28.06 -8.04 -5.40
CA PRO A 762 27.92 -8.99 -4.30
C PRO A 762 27.40 -10.36 -4.76
N GLN A 763 27.93 -11.45 -4.20
CA GLN A 763 27.54 -12.81 -4.60
C GLN A 763 26.12 -13.23 -4.19
N HIS A 764 25.56 -12.59 -3.15
CA HIS A 764 24.20 -12.83 -2.67
C HIS A 764 23.16 -11.91 -3.32
N LEU A 765 23.52 -11.21 -4.38
CA LEU A 765 22.62 -10.32 -5.09
C LEU A 765 21.45 -11.10 -5.68
N VAL A 766 20.24 -10.75 -5.27
CA VAL A 766 18.99 -11.36 -5.71
C VAL A 766 18.45 -10.62 -6.93
N GLU A 767 18.73 -9.33 -7.03
CA GLU A 767 18.27 -8.49 -8.12
C GLU A 767 19.33 -7.49 -8.61
N LEU A 768 19.45 -7.39 -9.93
CA LEU A 768 20.27 -6.42 -10.62
C LEU A 768 19.48 -5.69 -11.69
N THR A 769 19.54 -4.36 -11.67
CA THR A 769 19.01 -3.49 -12.72
C THR A 769 20.09 -2.58 -13.25
N LEU A 770 20.32 -2.63 -14.56
CA LEU A 770 21.16 -1.71 -15.30
C LEU A 770 20.25 -0.92 -16.25
N CYS A 771 20.19 0.39 -16.07
CA CYS A 771 19.36 1.29 -16.86
C CYS A 771 20.24 2.33 -17.54
N GLN A 772 20.00 2.60 -18.83
CA GLN A 772 20.73 3.60 -19.62
C GLN A 772 22.25 3.41 -19.56
N SER A 773 22.69 2.16 -19.41
CA SER A 773 24.11 1.83 -19.23
C SER A 773 24.81 1.54 -20.54
N PHE A 774 25.99 2.12 -20.71
CA PHE A 774 26.90 1.77 -21.79
C PHE A 774 27.81 0.64 -21.35
N LEU A 775 27.47 -0.60 -21.74
CA LEU A 775 28.12 -1.81 -21.21
C LEU A 775 29.30 -2.26 -22.09
N GLY A 776 29.36 -1.81 -23.34
CA GLY A 776 30.43 -2.08 -24.31
C GLY A 776 30.46 -3.53 -24.85
N GLN A 777 30.27 -4.54 -24.00
CA GLN A 777 30.28 -5.96 -24.36
C GLN A 777 29.03 -6.70 -23.84
N ASP A 778 28.76 -7.89 -24.35
CA ASP A 778 27.67 -8.75 -23.86
C ASP A 778 27.83 -9.00 -22.34
N PRO A 779 26.86 -8.58 -21.51
CA PRO A 779 26.94 -8.73 -20.06
C PRO A 779 26.58 -10.15 -19.60
N MET A 780 25.92 -10.96 -20.42
CA MET A 780 25.35 -12.25 -20.02
C MET A 780 26.38 -13.27 -19.49
N PRO A 781 27.57 -13.42 -20.07
CA PRO A 781 28.57 -14.37 -19.56
C PRO A 781 29.07 -14.04 -18.14
N GLU A 782 29.14 -12.76 -17.77
CA GLU A 782 29.60 -12.32 -16.46
C GLU A 782 28.45 -12.32 -15.45
N LEU A 783 27.28 -11.81 -15.84
CA LEU A 783 26.09 -11.79 -14.98
C LEU A 783 25.57 -13.20 -14.69
N GLY A 784 25.74 -14.15 -15.62
CA GLY A 784 25.38 -15.54 -15.42
C GLY A 784 26.19 -16.25 -14.33
N LYS A 785 27.29 -15.67 -13.85
CA LYS A 785 28.02 -16.23 -12.70
C LYS A 785 27.36 -15.92 -11.37
N LEU A 786 26.44 -14.95 -11.30
CA LEU A 786 25.70 -14.58 -10.09
C LEU A 786 24.63 -15.63 -9.73
N GLN A 787 25.02 -16.61 -8.92
CA GLN A 787 24.19 -17.79 -8.61
C GLN A 787 22.88 -17.47 -7.86
N SER A 788 22.84 -16.35 -7.13
CA SER A 788 21.68 -15.95 -6.31
C SER A 788 20.65 -15.09 -7.08
N LEU A 789 20.98 -14.69 -8.31
CA LEU A 789 20.21 -13.70 -9.07
C LEU A 789 18.87 -14.29 -9.53
N LYS A 790 17.76 -13.70 -9.05
CA LYS A 790 16.38 -14.05 -9.40
C LYS A 790 15.78 -13.10 -10.43
N THR A 791 16.19 -11.84 -10.44
CA THR A 791 15.68 -10.81 -11.34
C THR A 791 16.83 -10.07 -12.01
N LEU A 792 16.81 -10.00 -13.34
CA LEU A 792 17.77 -9.23 -14.13
C LEU A 792 17.02 -8.25 -15.04
N LYS A 793 17.39 -6.96 -14.98
CA LYS A 793 16.83 -5.95 -15.88
C LYS A 793 17.92 -5.17 -16.59
N LEU A 794 17.81 -5.10 -17.91
CA LEU A 794 18.70 -4.36 -18.79
C LEU A 794 17.82 -3.42 -19.62
N LYS A 795 17.72 -2.16 -19.21
CA LYS A 795 16.79 -1.19 -19.81
C LYS A 795 17.53 -0.06 -20.49
N GLY A 796 17.32 0.16 -21.79
CA GLY A 796 18.00 1.28 -22.46
C GLY A 796 19.52 1.13 -22.54
N CYS A 797 20.05 -0.09 -22.40
CA CYS A 797 21.50 -0.33 -22.42
C CYS A 797 22.04 -0.34 -23.86
N VAL A 798 23.29 0.10 -24.02
CA VAL A 798 24.01 0.18 -25.31
C VAL A 798 25.22 -0.75 -25.31
N LEU A 799 25.43 -1.47 -26.42
CA LEU A 799 26.59 -2.36 -26.66
C LEU A 799 27.42 -1.85 -27.85
N ASP A 800 28.75 -1.76 -27.71
CA ASP A 800 29.64 -1.19 -28.76
C ASP A 800 29.65 -2.01 -30.06
N ASN A 801 29.52 -3.33 -29.95
CA ASN A 801 29.63 -4.28 -31.07
C ASN A 801 28.66 -5.47 -30.93
N GLY A 802 27.70 -5.39 -30.02
CA GLY A 802 26.89 -6.53 -29.58
C GLY A 802 25.59 -6.68 -30.36
N ARG A 803 25.63 -7.16 -31.61
CA ARG A 803 24.40 -7.59 -32.30
C ARG A 803 23.71 -8.76 -31.59
N HIS A 804 24.45 -9.50 -30.78
CA HIS A 804 23.97 -10.72 -30.16
C HIS A 804 24.34 -10.73 -28.67
N MET A 805 23.37 -11.04 -27.82
CA MET A 805 23.54 -11.40 -26.42
C MET A 805 23.33 -12.89 -26.28
N ILE A 806 24.32 -13.60 -25.77
CA ILE A 806 24.31 -15.06 -25.69
C ILE A 806 24.46 -15.50 -24.24
N CYS A 807 23.41 -16.10 -23.71
CA CYS A 807 23.41 -16.65 -22.36
C CYS A 807 24.10 -18.02 -22.37
N LEU A 808 25.43 -18.02 -22.19
CA LEU A 808 26.26 -19.23 -22.10
C LEU A 808 26.49 -19.71 -20.65
N ALA A 809 26.46 -18.78 -19.68
CA ALA A 809 26.70 -19.06 -18.27
C ALA A 809 25.39 -19.31 -17.52
N GLY A 810 25.35 -20.33 -16.66
CA GLY A 810 24.15 -20.78 -15.97
C GLY A 810 23.63 -19.80 -14.93
N PHE A 811 22.40 -19.31 -15.13
CA PHE A 811 21.61 -18.55 -14.16
C PHE A 811 20.67 -19.50 -13.38
N PRO A 812 21.11 -20.17 -12.30
CA PRO A 812 20.36 -21.26 -11.68
C PRO A 812 19.10 -20.80 -10.92
N ALA A 813 19.07 -19.53 -10.51
CA ALA A 813 18.01 -18.95 -9.69
C ALA A 813 17.13 -17.94 -10.44
N LEU A 814 17.47 -17.60 -11.69
CA LEU A 814 16.81 -16.52 -12.43
C LEU A 814 15.38 -16.90 -12.80
N GLN A 815 14.45 -16.03 -12.41
CA GLN A 815 13.00 -16.19 -12.59
C GLN A 815 12.43 -15.15 -13.55
N THR A 816 13.00 -13.93 -13.54
CA THR A 816 12.52 -12.83 -14.38
C THR A 816 13.69 -12.16 -15.10
N ILE A 817 13.52 -11.94 -16.40
CA ILE A 817 14.43 -11.14 -17.22
C ILE A 817 13.63 -10.06 -17.97
N ASP A 818 14.12 -8.82 -17.92
CA ASP A 818 13.53 -7.67 -18.61
C ASP A 818 14.62 -6.98 -19.46
N VAL A 819 14.50 -7.11 -20.78
CA VAL A 819 15.44 -6.56 -21.77
C VAL A 819 14.81 -5.43 -22.60
N SER A 820 13.99 -4.61 -21.96
CA SER A 820 13.26 -3.54 -22.63
C SER A 820 14.18 -2.44 -23.18
N ASN A 821 13.89 -1.97 -24.40
CA ASN A 821 14.55 -0.82 -25.04
C ASN A 821 16.09 -0.97 -25.18
N LEU A 822 16.61 -2.17 -25.41
CA LEU A 822 18.02 -2.34 -25.75
C LEU A 822 18.36 -1.61 -27.05
N LEU A 823 19.53 -0.99 -27.09
CA LEU A 823 20.05 -0.28 -28.27
C LEU A 823 21.20 -1.10 -28.86
N ASP A 824 21.21 -1.23 -30.19
CA ASP A 824 22.23 -1.93 -30.98
C ASP A 824 22.33 -3.46 -30.71
N VAL A 825 21.24 -4.09 -30.27
CA VAL A 825 21.13 -5.55 -30.06
C VAL A 825 20.05 -6.15 -30.97
N ASP A 826 20.44 -7.08 -31.84
CA ASP A 826 19.55 -7.74 -32.81
C ASP A 826 19.05 -9.11 -32.34
N LEU A 827 19.80 -9.79 -31.47
CA LEU A 827 19.51 -11.15 -31.00
C LEU A 827 19.76 -11.32 -29.51
N LEU A 828 18.83 -11.95 -28.80
CA LEU A 828 19.05 -12.58 -27.51
C LEU A 828 18.91 -14.10 -27.68
N ARG A 829 19.97 -14.86 -27.44
CA ARG A 829 19.98 -16.32 -27.51
C ARG A 829 20.19 -16.93 -26.13
N VAL A 830 19.30 -17.83 -25.74
CA VAL A 830 19.40 -18.59 -24.50
C VAL A 830 19.74 -20.05 -24.81
N GLU A 831 20.85 -20.54 -24.29
CA GLU A 831 21.23 -21.96 -24.46
C GLU A 831 20.44 -22.87 -23.52
N THR A 832 20.33 -24.15 -23.90
CA THR A 832 19.58 -25.17 -23.14
C THR A 832 20.17 -25.34 -21.73
N GLY A 833 19.29 -25.42 -20.72
CA GLY A 833 19.68 -25.62 -19.32
C GLY A 833 20.28 -24.42 -18.60
N VAL A 834 20.42 -23.27 -19.27
CA VAL A 834 21.06 -22.07 -18.69
C VAL A 834 20.16 -21.31 -17.71
N MET A 835 18.83 -21.34 -17.89
CA MET A 835 17.86 -20.61 -17.05
C MET A 835 16.71 -21.52 -16.59
N PRO A 836 16.97 -22.55 -15.76
CA PRO A 836 15.99 -23.60 -15.47
C PRO A 836 14.76 -23.14 -14.65
N LYS A 837 14.81 -21.95 -14.06
CA LYS A 837 13.72 -21.39 -13.22
C LYS A 837 13.04 -20.17 -13.84
N LEU A 838 13.33 -19.86 -15.10
CA LEU A 838 12.78 -18.68 -15.76
C LEU A 838 11.26 -18.83 -15.91
N LYS A 839 10.54 -17.81 -15.46
CA LYS A 839 9.07 -17.73 -15.51
C LYS A 839 8.58 -16.56 -16.34
N ASN A 840 9.33 -15.46 -16.38
CA ASN A 840 8.90 -14.20 -16.97
C ASN A 840 10.02 -13.62 -17.86
N LEU A 841 9.70 -13.32 -19.11
CA LEU A 841 10.58 -12.65 -20.08
C LEU A 841 9.85 -11.42 -20.63
N ARG A 842 10.37 -10.21 -20.36
CA ARG A 842 9.87 -8.96 -20.94
C ARG A 842 10.80 -8.47 -22.06
N LYS A 843 10.21 -8.19 -23.22
CA LYS A 843 10.87 -7.73 -24.45
C LYS A 843 10.49 -6.28 -24.77
N PRO A 844 11.25 -5.54 -25.61
CA PRO A 844 10.87 -4.19 -26.02
C PRO A 844 9.49 -4.16 -26.68
N GLY A 845 8.60 -3.29 -26.19
CA GLY A 845 7.33 -2.99 -26.85
C GLY A 845 7.51 -2.04 -28.02
N LYS A 846 6.69 -2.19 -29.07
CA LYS A 846 6.63 -1.27 -30.23
C LYS A 846 6.18 0.13 -29.80
N TYR A 847 7.09 1.00 -29.41
CA TYR A 847 6.80 2.43 -29.26
C TYR A 847 7.74 3.30 -30.10
N GLN A 848 7.12 4.12 -30.95
CA GLN A 848 7.71 4.97 -31.97
C GLN A 848 8.51 6.14 -31.41
N ARG A 849 9.77 6.26 -31.82
CA ARG A 849 10.28 7.28 -32.76
C ARG A 849 11.79 7.05 -32.87
N GLU A 850 12.23 6.73 -34.09
CA GLU A 850 13.60 6.39 -34.49
C GLU A 850 14.00 4.91 -34.30
N ARG A 851 14.35 4.28 -35.42
CA ARG A 851 14.84 2.91 -35.66
C ARG A 851 15.19 2.09 -34.41
N VAL A 852 14.24 1.32 -33.89
CA VAL A 852 14.53 0.13 -33.08
C VAL A 852 14.27 -1.08 -33.98
N MET A 853 15.30 -1.86 -34.32
CA MET A 853 15.12 -3.18 -34.95
C MET A 853 14.39 -4.08 -33.94
N ASP A 854 13.46 -4.93 -34.41
CA ASP A 854 12.83 -5.91 -33.53
C ASP A 854 13.91 -6.86 -32.96
N LEU A 855 14.04 -6.92 -31.63
CA LEU A 855 14.97 -7.84 -30.96
C LEU A 855 14.51 -9.29 -31.18
N MET A 856 15.28 -10.09 -31.92
CA MET A 856 15.00 -11.51 -32.09
C MET A 856 15.36 -12.27 -30.81
N VAL A 857 14.48 -13.16 -30.33
CA VAL A 857 14.75 -13.98 -29.13
C VAL A 857 14.70 -15.46 -29.46
N GLU A 858 15.85 -16.12 -29.38
CA GLU A 858 16.01 -17.57 -29.52
C GLU A 858 15.98 -18.24 -28.14
N LEU A 859 14.88 -18.94 -27.84
CA LEU A 859 14.69 -19.69 -26.60
C LEU A 859 14.81 -21.21 -26.84
N PRO A 860 15.38 -21.98 -25.88
CA PRO A 860 15.41 -23.43 -25.96
C PRO A 860 13.99 -24.00 -25.81
N PRO A 861 13.74 -25.26 -26.23
CA PRO A 861 12.40 -25.87 -26.24
C PRO A 861 11.65 -25.74 -24.90
N GLU A 862 12.36 -25.85 -23.79
CA GLU A 862 11.84 -25.74 -22.42
C GLU A 862 11.22 -24.38 -22.10
N LEU A 863 11.68 -23.31 -22.77
CA LEU A 863 11.29 -21.92 -22.54
C LEU A 863 10.45 -21.34 -23.68
N GLN A 864 10.10 -22.12 -24.71
CA GLN A 864 9.33 -21.62 -25.86
C GLN A 864 7.94 -21.11 -25.49
N HIS A 865 7.36 -21.56 -24.37
CA HIS A 865 6.09 -21.05 -23.85
C HIS A 865 6.17 -19.54 -23.52
N LEU A 866 7.35 -19.03 -23.15
CA LEU A 866 7.60 -17.61 -22.87
C LEU A 866 7.70 -16.74 -24.14
N ASN A 867 7.79 -17.35 -25.33
CA ASN A 867 7.68 -16.64 -26.60
C ASN A 867 6.22 -16.42 -27.03
N ALA A 868 5.24 -16.97 -26.31
CA ALA A 868 3.82 -16.88 -26.65
C ALA A 868 3.07 -15.73 -25.94
N ASP A 869 3.76 -14.96 -25.09
CA ASP A 869 3.24 -13.85 -24.28
C ASP A 869 3.47 -12.45 -24.89
N ASP A 870 3.80 -12.38 -26.19
CA ASP A 870 3.96 -11.14 -26.95
C ASP A 870 2.63 -10.36 -27.03
#